data_AF-A0A0F6VZF1-F1
#
_entry.id   AF-A0A0F6VZF1-F1
#
_cell.length_a   1.000
_cell.length_b   1.000
_cell.length_c   1.000
_cell.angle_alpha   90.00
_cell.angle_beta   90.00
_cell.angle_gamma   90.00
#
_symmetry.space_group_name_H-M   'P 1'
#
loop_
_entity.id
_entity.type
_entity.pdbx_description
1 polymer ?
#
loop_
_entity_poly.entity_id
_entity_poly.type
_entity_poly.pdbx_seq_one_letter_code
_entity_poly.pdbx_strand_id
1 'polypeptide(L)'
;MACSRRASMRALSIACVVAALFSAPARAQTISSRAWSDPQPGVRLLTGRTTSPTTRFWALHVDLCAERVHVAATSRPTSRRTAASWGASVGVQAAVNGDFFRTDTSTPIVYGQAAGSGAAWPVAQTGEAAAYRDDWYYRDYGWIAFGPSWVEFSHTGAVKRAGGATQGFMPGMVTGAIPAGTTALVSGFPELVTEGRRYTCSSPTASSCFPERSDMRARHPRTAMGLSDDRRTLILLVVDGRSSVSAGMYGTELASLMDQLGAWQAFNLDGGGSSQMWLEGRGTINAPSDGTPRAVANHWGIFAGTAGGRPVAPGSCIPRELDDCFRTSQDGGACGELEAVLGASDLGRTSDVDGDGRADVCARGVAGWACRVSTGDGFADAAFAIDALSDTAGFDQASRFSTIRTGDLNGDGRADVCARSSAGVRCWIAGDTGYGAAISGPALDDAGDWDRAMYFSTIRLADVDGDGRDDLCARGYSGLRCWRSAGDALEAESHEGPAWGNAAGFDQPSRYGTIRFGDVDGDRRADVCARTASGVECFLSDGTALTRRVEGPAWSDASGWGATKHWSTIRLADVDGDGRDDLCARGTSDLRCHLSTGEGFAASATIVAPLADESGWGDHDNYATLRVGDVTGDGADDLCARGNAGMRCYAREGDAFRTIDGPALADAQGWDDPRQYSTIRLADVTGDGLADVCARGADAYACWPSSGDGFGAAITLAAFRDAQGWGDARFYSTMRVAGPVCVARQEVCDGGDDDCDGVIDEDACERDGGTSDDAGSASDAGTSSDAAARGDASIAEPASSGCACGVAGRGTARGGWAIALLVLVAWIARQRERLRLPRAISVASASRRGSQNVRKRSSQASTSASGRASTA
;
A
#
# COMPACT_ATOMS: atom_id res chain seq x y z
N MET A 1 44.32 32.31 59.39
CA MET A 1 45.56 31.68 59.90
C MET A 1 45.80 30.44 59.06
N ALA A 2 46.78 30.38 58.16
CA ALA A 2 48.24 30.50 58.35
C ALA A 2 48.89 29.20 58.84
N CYS A 3 49.69 28.59 57.95
CA CYS A 3 50.80 27.65 58.17
C CYS A 3 50.57 26.36 59.00
N SER A 4 51.35 25.29 58.84
CA SER A 4 52.15 24.68 57.77
C SER A 4 53.01 23.62 58.46
N ARG A 5 53.29 22.48 57.81
CA ARG A 5 54.60 21.81 57.93
C ARG A 5 54.98 21.20 56.58
N ARG A 6 56.03 21.73 55.97
CA ARG A 6 56.81 21.14 54.87
C ARG A 6 58.17 20.75 55.41
N ALA A 7 58.72 19.62 54.96
CA ALA A 7 60.14 19.32 54.72
C ALA A 7 60.34 17.78 54.67
N SER A 8 61.14 17.18 53.78
CA SER A 8 61.80 17.70 52.57
C SER A 8 62.41 16.56 51.74
N MET A 9 62.44 16.70 50.41
CA MET A 9 63.42 16.10 49.46
C MET A 9 63.49 14.54 49.36
N ARG A 10 63.86 13.89 48.24
CA ARG A 10 64.24 14.33 46.88
C ARG A 10 64.00 13.16 45.88
N ALA A 11 63.38 13.49 44.75
CA ALA A 11 63.74 13.13 43.37
C ALA A 11 64.00 11.67 42.89
N LEU A 12 63.37 11.39 41.73
CA LEU A 12 63.72 10.52 40.60
C LEU A 12 63.28 9.02 40.55
N SER A 13 62.55 8.76 39.46
CA SER A 13 62.60 7.55 38.60
C SER A 13 62.07 6.21 39.13
N ILE A 14 60.86 5.84 38.69
CA ILE A 14 60.62 4.86 37.60
C ILE A 14 59.15 4.95 37.19
N ALA A 15 58.87 4.98 35.88
CA ALA A 15 57.51 5.03 35.35
C ALA A 15 56.94 3.60 35.20
N CYS A 16 55.94 3.24 36.00
CA CYS A 16 55.10 2.08 35.72
C CYS A 16 54.09 2.44 34.61
N VAL A 17 54.50 2.24 33.36
CA VAL A 17 53.56 2.17 32.23
C VAL A 17 52.76 0.88 32.38
N VAL A 18 51.58 0.98 33.00
CA VAL A 18 50.56 -0.08 32.91
C VAL A 18 50.00 -0.02 31.49
N ALA A 19 50.55 -0.87 30.63
CA ALA A 19 50.05 -1.06 29.27
C ALA A 19 48.69 -1.78 29.31
N ALA A 20 47.63 -1.01 29.58
CA ALA A 20 46.28 -1.40 29.21
C ALA A 20 46.20 -1.41 27.68
N LEU A 21 46.51 -2.57 27.09
CA LEU A 21 46.26 -2.86 25.69
C LEU A 21 44.74 -2.90 25.46
N PHE A 22 44.15 -1.72 25.32
CA PHE A 22 42.83 -1.58 24.71
C PHE A 22 42.95 -2.02 23.26
N SER A 23 42.43 -3.22 22.97
CA SER A 23 42.21 -3.71 21.61
C SER A 23 41.29 -2.73 20.88
N ALA A 24 41.88 -1.78 20.15
CA ALA A 24 41.10 -0.88 19.31
C ALA A 24 40.29 -1.72 18.30
N PRO A 25 38.99 -1.43 18.09
CA PRO A 25 38.23 -2.09 17.04
C PRO A 25 38.93 -1.87 15.70
N ALA A 26 38.88 -2.88 14.82
CA ALA A 26 39.47 -2.79 13.49
C ALA A 26 39.00 -1.49 12.80
N ARG A 27 39.93 -0.57 12.52
CA ARG A 27 39.60 0.71 11.91
C ARG A 27 38.94 0.46 10.56
N ALA A 28 37.80 1.10 10.32
CA ALA A 28 37.14 1.09 9.02
C ALA A 28 38.12 1.53 7.92
N GLN A 29 38.11 0.85 6.78
CA GLN A 29 38.94 1.20 5.63
C GLN A 29 38.55 2.59 5.12
N THR A 30 39.44 3.57 5.31
CA THR A 30 39.22 4.93 4.81
C THR A 30 39.47 4.96 3.30
N ILE A 31 38.44 5.31 2.54
CA ILE A 31 38.56 5.57 1.10
C ILE A 31 39.33 6.90 0.94
N SER A 32 40.52 6.81 0.35
CA SER A 32 41.50 7.90 0.26
C SER A 32 41.36 8.73 -1.03
N SER A 33 40.74 8.17 -2.07
CA SER A 33 40.36 8.90 -3.28
C SER A 33 39.09 8.31 -3.86
N ARG A 34 38.16 9.17 -4.30
CA ARG A 34 36.93 8.82 -5.02
C ARG A 34 36.87 9.61 -6.32
N ALA A 35 36.59 8.95 -7.45
CA ALA A 35 36.29 9.58 -8.72
C ALA A 35 35.01 8.97 -9.28
N TRP A 36 33.98 9.79 -9.44
CA TRP A 36 32.71 9.40 -10.05
C TRP A 36 32.70 9.71 -11.55
N SER A 37 31.98 8.89 -12.30
CA SER A 37 31.67 9.08 -13.71
C SER A 37 30.37 8.34 -14.02
N ASP A 38 29.58 8.82 -14.98
CA ASP A 38 28.27 8.27 -15.29
C ASP A 38 28.33 7.61 -16.69
N PRO A 39 28.81 6.35 -16.81
CA PRO A 39 29.06 5.70 -18.10
C PRO A 39 27.80 5.47 -18.95
N GLN A 40 26.62 5.42 -18.34
CA GLN A 40 25.31 5.35 -19.00
C GLN A 40 24.27 6.08 -18.15
N PRO A 41 23.15 6.56 -18.72
CA PRO A 41 21.98 6.98 -17.93
C PRO A 41 21.57 5.88 -16.95
N GLY A 42 21.32 6.24 -15.69
CA GLY A 42 20.98 5.31 -14.62
C GLY A 42 22.14 4.46 -14.07
N VAL A 43 23.37 4.58 -14.59
CA VAL A 43 24.52 3.80 -14.11
C VAL A 43 25.68 4.72 -13.77
N ARG A 44 26.04 4.76 -12.49
CA ARG A 44 27.12 5.60 -11.95
C ARG A 44 28.30 4.73 -11.51
N LEU A 45 29.48 4.99 -12.05
CA LEU A 45 30.73 4.32 -11.72
C LEU A 45 31.57 5.15 -10.75
N LEU A 46 31.83 4.60 -9.57
CA LEU A 46 32.87 5.05 -8.65
C LEU A 46 34.16 4.26 -8.90
N THR A 47 35.24 4.95 -9.25
CA THR A 47 36.61 4.41 -9.14
C THR A 47 37.23 4.91 -7.84
N GLY A 48 37.75 4.00 -7.02
CA GLY A 48 38.21 4.32 -5.67
C GLY A 48 39.56 3.69 -5.30
N ARG A 49 40.18 4.29 -4.28
CA ARG A 49 41.34 3.72 -3.57
C ARG A 49 41.17 3.86 -2.07
N THR A 50 41.79 2.95 -1.33
CA THR A 50 41.95 3.08 0.12
C THR A 50 43.42 3.31 0.49
N THR A 51 43.68 3.64 1.76
CA THR A 51 45.03 3.76 2.33
C THR A 51 45.21 2.80 3.50
N SER A 52 46.40 2.21 3.60
CA SER A 52 46.82 1.27 4.66
C SER A 52 46.07 -0.07 4.68
N PRO A 53 46.37 -1.00 3.74
CA PRO A 53 47.24 -0.85 2.57
C PRO A 53 46.50 -0.18 1.40
N THR A 54 47.23 0.16 0.34
CA THR A 54 46.62 0.64 -0.90
C THR A 54 45.87 -0.50 -1.60
N THR A 55 44.58 -0.32 -1.78
CA THR A 55 43.71 -1.22 -2.57
C THR A 55 42.88 -0.39 -3.54
N ARG A 56 42.71 -0.87 -4.78
CA ARG A 56 41.88 -0.27 -5.83
C ARG A 56 40.53 -0.98 -5.92
N PHE A 57 39.47 -0.23 -6.16
CA PHE A 57 38.13 -0.79 -6.37
C PHE A 57 37.32 0.01 -7.38
N TRP A 58 36.30 -0.65 -7.94
CA TRP A 58 35.31 -0.09 -8.85
C TRP A 58 33.93 -0.52 -8.35
N ALA A 59 33.04 0.45 -8.13
CA ALA A 59 31.66 0.20 -7.74
C ALA A 59 30.71 0.82 -8.78
N LEU A 60 29.74 0.04 -9.24
CA LEU A 60 28.59 0.54 -9.97
C LEU A 60 27.45 0.77 -8.98
N HIS A 61 26.88 1.96 -8.98
CA HIS A 61 25.57 2.25 -8.44
C HIS A 61 24.62 2.28 -9.62
N VAL A 62 23.75 1.29 -9.69
CA VAL A 62 22.72 1.15 -10.71
C VAL A 62 21.44 1.67 -10.09
N ASP A 63 20.96 2.79 -10.62
CA ASP A 63 19.66 3.36 -10.30
C ASP A 63 18.60 2.46 -10.93
N LEU A 64 17.89 1.73 -10.08
CA LEU A 64 16.82 0.83 -10.50
C LEU A 64 15.55 1.57 -10.86
N CYS A 65 15.49 2.91 -10.76
CA CYS A 65 14.35 3.72 -11.20
C CYS A 65 14.63 4.59 -12.43
N ALA A 66 15.85 4.60 -12.92
CA ALA A 66 16.18 5.27 -14.17
C ALA A 66 15.54 4.54 -15.36
N GLU A 67 14.74 5.24 -16.16
CA GLU A 67 14.17 4.71 -17.39
C GLU A 67 15.23 3.99 -18.24
N ARG A 68 14.86 2.80 -18.75
CA ARG A 68 15.71 1.95 -19.58
C ARG A 68 16.92 1.31 -18.90
N VAL A 69 17.05 1.39 -17.58
CA VAL A 69 17.85 0.40 -16.85
C VAL A 69 17.09 -0.94 -16.84
N HIS A 70 17.79 -2.07 -16.87
CA HIS A 70 17.26 -3.34 -16.33
C HIS A 70 18.40 -4.32 -16.02
N VAL A 71 18.17 -5.19 -15.03
CA VAL A 71 19.17 -6.14 -14.54
C VAL A 71 18.94 -7.52 -15.16
N ALA A 72 20.02 -8.15 -15.60
CA ALA A 72 20.03 -9.49 -16.16
C ALA A 72 21.05 -10.37 -15.43
N ALA A 73 20.78 -11.67 -15.38
CA ALA A 73 21.72 -12.68 -14.93
C ALA A 73 21.81 -13.81 -15.96
N THR A 74 22.87 -14.62 -15.86
CA THR A 74 23.18 -15.66 -16.84
C THR A 74 22.09 -16.73 -16.90
N SER A 75 21.38 -16.82 -18.02
CA SER A 75 20.57 -18.00 -18.34
C SER A 75 21.45 -19.20 -18.60
N ARG A 76 20.98 -20.40 -18.22
CA ARG A 76 21.82 -21.61 -18.20
C ARG A 76 22.60 -21.90 -19.50
N PRO A 77 22.04 -21.74 -20.72
CA PRO A 77 22.77 -21.97 -21.97
C PRO A 77 23.96 -21.03 -22.23
N THR A 78 24.02 -19.88 -21.55
CA THR A 78 25.06 -18.84 -21.74
C THR A 78 26.16 -18.89 -20.67
N SER A 79 26.12 -19.88 -19.78
CA SER A 79 27.09 -20.07 -18.69
C SER A 79 28.52 -20.38 -19.17
N ARG A 80 29.48 -20.32 -18.23
CA ARG A 80 30.90 -20.66 -18.46
C ARG A 80 31.66 -19.74 -19.42
N ARG A 81 31.48 -18.44 -19.23
CA ARG A 81 32.11 -17.35 -19.98
C ARG A 81 32.84 -16.39 -19.03
N THR A 82 33.61 -15.45 -19.57
CA THR A 82 34.11 -14.31 -18.77
C THR A 82 32.99 -13.27 -18.70
N ALA A 83 32.97 -12.39 -17.69
CA ALA A 83 31.96 -11.33 -17.61
C ALA A 83 31.97 -10.44 -18.86
N ALA A 84 33.16 -10.19 -19.43
CA ALA A 84 33.29 -9.49 -20.71
C ALA A 84 32.68 -10.24 -21.90
N SER A 85 33.00 -11.53 -22.09
CA SER A 85 32.53 -12.29 -23.26
C SER A 85 31.08 -12.76 -23.13
N TRP A 86 30.55 -12.84 -21.92
CA TRP A 86 29.12 -12.99 -21.66
C TRP A 86 28.41 -11.65 -21.90
N GLY A 87 28.84 -10.57 -21.27
CA GLY A 87 28.18 -9.26 -21.34
C GLY A 87 28.04 -8.74 -22.77
N ALA A 88 29.15 -8.77 -23.53
CA ALA A 88 29.16 -8.40 -24.95
C ALA A 88 28.27 -9.30 -25.82
N SER A 89 28.01 -10.56 -25.43
CA SER A 89 27.13 -11.47 -26.17
C SER A 89 25.64 -11.34 -25.82
N VAL A 90 25.34 -10.78 -24.65
CA VAL A 90 23.98 -10.50 -24.19
C VAL A 90 23.53 -9.07 -24.55
N GLY A 91 24.49 -8.18 -24.83
CA GLY A 91 24.22 -6.79 -25.21
C GLY A 91 24.05 -5.84 -24.03
N VAL A 92 24.53 -6.21 -22.85
CA VAL A 92 24.51 -5.36 -21.65
C VAL A 92 25.62 -4.29 -21.71
N GLN A 93 25.38 -3.14 -21.10
CA GLN A 93 26.32 -2.03 -21.02
C GLN A 93 27.38 -2.23 -19.92
N ALA A 94 27.07 -3.02 -18.89
CA ALA A 94 28.00 -3.42 -17.84
C ALA A 94 27.83 -4.89 -17.47
N ALA A 95 28.92 -5.56 -17.05
CA ALA A 95 28.89 -6.94 -16.57
C ALA A 95 29.91 -7.19 -15.44
N VAL A 96 29.52 -8.04 -14.47
CA VAL A 96 30.32 -8.45 -13.31
C VAL A 96 30.14 -9.96 -13.08
N ASN A 97 31.13 -10.65 -12.51
CA ASN A 97 31.01 -12.07 -12.17
C ASN A 97 29.98 -12.34 -11.04
N GLY A 98 29.41 -13.55 -11.00
CA GLY A 98 28.37 -13.96 -10.05
C GLY A 98 28.83 -14.95 -8.96
N ASP A 99 28.01 -15.98 -8.76
CA ASP A 99 28.09 -17.02 -7.73
C ASP A 99 29.45 -17.70 -7.59
N PHE A 100 29.73 -18.21 -6.39
CA PHE A 100 30.69 -19.29 -6.19
C PHE A 100 30.23 -20.57 -6.89
N PHE A 101 31.18 -21.31 -7.46
CA PHE A 101 30.87 -22.46 -8.30
C PHE A 101 31.93 -23.56 -8.24
N ARG A 102 31.52 -24.79 -8.57
CA ARG A 102 32.41 -25.94 -8.72
C ARG A 102 33.25 -25.84 -10.00
N THR A 103 34.56 -25.94 -9.85
CA THR A 103 35.53 -25.99 -10.97
C THR A 103 35.93 -27.42 -11.37
N ASP A 104 35.58 -28.42 -10.56
CA ASP A 104 36.00 -29.83 -10.69
C ASP A 104 35.07 -30.68 -11.58
N THR A 105 33.99 -30.10 -12.11
CA THR A 105 32.95 -30.80 -12.87
C THR A 105 32.97 -30.43 -14.36
N SER A 106 32.45 -31.31 -15.21
CA SER A 106 32.27 -31.02 -16.65
C SER A 106 31.17 -29.99 -16.92
N THR A 107 30.25 -29.79 -15.98
CA THR A 107 29.07 -28.92 -16.06
C THR A 107 29.10 -27.94 -14.89
N PRO A 108 29.16 -26.61 -15.09
CA PRO A 108 29.26 -25.68 -13.96
C PRO A 108 28.05 -25.79 -13.02
N ILE A 109 28.32 -25.92 -11.73
CA ILE A 109 27.34 -25.97 -10.62
C ILE A 109 27.61 -24.76 -9.73
N VAL A 110 26.59 -23.96 -9.46
CA VAL A 110 26.67 -22.84 -8.51
C VAL A 110 26.37 -23.31 -7.09
N TYR A 111 26.97 -22.66 -6.08
CA TYR A 111 26.79 -23.03 -4.66
C TYR A 111 25.49 -22.51 -4.05
N GLY A 112 24.83 -21.55 -4.69
CA GLY A 112 23.46 -21.15 -4.34
C GLY A 112 22.49 -21.44 -5.46
N GLN A 113 21.43 -20.65 -5.55
CA GLN A 113 20.51 -20.65 -6.69
C GLN A 113 20.95 -19.64 -7.75
N ALA A 114 20.52 -19.89 -8.99
CA ALA A 114 20.68 -18.95 -10.08
C ALA A 114 19.44 -18.98 -10.98
N ALA A 115 19.10 -17.83 -11.55
CA ALA A 115 18.08 -17.69 -12.58
C ALA A 115 18.53 -16.66 -13.61
N GLY A 116 18.05 -16.79 -14.84
CA GLY A 116 18.36 -15.84 -15.90
C GLY A 116 17.46 -16.03 -17.12
N SER A 117 17.06 -14.92 -17.74
CA SER A 117 16.08 -14.90 -18.84
C SER A 117 14.72 -15.51 -18.45
N GLY A 118 14.25 -15.26 -17.22
CA GLY A 118 12.94 -15.75 -16.75
C GLY A 118 12.92 -17.20 -16.26
N ALA A 119 14.06 -17.90 -16.27
CA ALA A 119 14.14 -19.31 -15.91
C ALA A 119 15.15 -19.58 -14.79
N ALA A 120 14.72 -20.34 -13.78
CA ALA A 120 15.60 -20.93 -12.78
C ALA A 120 16.56 -21.94 -13.41
N TRP A 121 17.76 -22.06 -12.86
CA TRP A 121 18.69 -23.12 -13.23
C TRP A 121 18.20 -24.49 -12.72
N PRO A 122 18.48 -25.60 -13.42
CA PRO A 122 18.10 -26.93 -12.96
C PRO A 122 18.68 -27.22 -11.57
N VAL A 123 17.86 -27.71 -10.63
CA VAL A 123 18.24 -27.95 -9.23
C VAL A 123 19.53 -28.78 -9.08
N ALA A 124 19.76 -29.76 -9.96
CA ALA A 124 20.98 -30.57 -9.98
C ALA A 124 22.28 -29.78 -10.29
N GLN A 125 22.18 -28.49 -10.62
CA GLN A 125 23.28 -27.58 -10.95
C GLN A 125 23.33 -26.36 -9.99
N THR A 126 22.61 -26.44 -8.88
CA THR A 126 22.54 -25.41 -7.82
C THR A 126 22.87 -26.01 -6.46
N GLY A 127 23.04 -25.14 -5.46
CA GLY A 127 23.23 -25.51 -4.05
C GLY A 127 22.06 -26.28 -3.42
N GLU A 128 20.89 -26.33 -4.07
CA GLU A 128 19.72 -27.07 -3.58
C GLU A 128 19.69 -28.55 -3.97
N ALA A 129 20.65 -29.05 -4.76
CA ALA A 129 20.68 -30.46 -5.09
C ALA A 129 20.88 -31.30 -3.81
N ALA A 130 19.98 -32.27 -3.57
CA ALA A 130 20.06 -33.17 -2.40
C ALA A 130 21.39 -33.95 -2.29
N ALA A 131 22.15 -34.06 -3.38
CA ALA A 131 23.50 -34.61 -3.41
C ALA A 131 24.54 -33.79 -2.63
N TYR A 132 24.26 -32.51 -2.36
CA TYR A 132 25.14 -31.59 -1.63
C TYR A 132 24.67 -31.31 -0.20
N ARG A 133 23.65 -32.01 0.32
CA ARG A 133 23.08 -31.78 1.66
C ARG A 133 24.08 -31.77 2.82
N ASP A 134 25.22 -32.46 2.63
CA ASP A 134 26.28 -32.65 3.61
C ASP A 134 27.47 -31.67 3.37
N ASP A 135 27.41 -30.84 2.31
CA ASP A 135 28.36 -29.76 2.02
C ASP A 135 27.95 -28.46 2.77
N TRP A 136 28.93 -27.71 3.25
CA TRP A 136 28.74 -26.49 4.07
C TRP A 136 27.97 -25.33 3.41
N TYR A 137 27.76 -25.35 2.09
CA TYR A 137 27.00 -24.32 1.38
C TYR A 137 25.51 -24.67 1.19
N TYR A 138 25.10 -25.91 1.47
CA TYR A 138 23.71 -26.34 1.28
C TYR A 138 22.76 -25.51 2.15
N ARG A 139 21.90 -24.72 1.50
CA ARG A 139 21.00 -23.74 2.14
C ARG A 139 21.66 -22.64 2.98
N ASP A 140 22.98 -22.48 2.88
CA ASP A 140 23.77 -21.49 3.61
C ASP A 140 24.33 -20.37 2.72
N TYR A 141 23.66 -20.15 1.59
CA TYR A 141 23.81 -18.99 0.72
C TYR A 141 22.61 -18.05 0.87
N GLY A 142 22.80 -16.77 0.57
CA GLY A 142 21.72 -15.82 0.30
C GLY A 142 21.73 -15.43 -1.18
N TRP A 143 20.76 -14.64 -1.63
CA TRP A 143 20.68 -14.18 -3.02
C TRP A 143 20.07 -12.80 -3.15
N ILE A 144 20.26 -12.19 -4.31
CA ILE A 144 19.44 -11.07 -4.81
C ILE A 144 18.77 -11.55 -6.10
N ALA A 145 17.47 -11.29 -6.22
CA ALA A 145 16.62 -11.67 -7.33
C ALA A 145 15.85 -10.46 -7.86
N PHE A 146 15.57 -10.45 -9.16
CA PHE A 146 14.81 -9.43 -9.86
C PHE A 146 13.64 -10.05 -10.61
N GLY A 147 12.49 -9.39 -10.60
CA GLY A 147 11.36 -9.65 -11.49
C GLY A 147 11.26 -8.60 -12.61
N PRO A 148 10.08 -8.46 -13.24
CA PRO A 148 9.82 -7.35 -14.17
C PRO A 148 9.86 -5.97 -13.48
N SER A 149 9.25 -5.86 -12.29
CA SER A 149 9.04 -4.58 -11.57
C SER A 149 9.37 -4.66 -10.08
N TRP A 150 10.17 -5.65 -9.66
CA TRP A 150 10.55 -5.85 -8.25
C TRP A 150 12.01 -6.29 -8.11
N VAL A 151 12.60 -6.03 -6.94
CA VAL A 151 13.86 -6.64 -6.49
C VAL A 151 13.72 -7.10 -5.05
N GLU A 152 14.23 -8.30 -4.77
CA GLU A 152 14.15 -8.97 -3.47
C GLU A 152 15.48 -9.65 -3.16
N PHE A 153 15.74 -9.92 -1.88
CA PHE A 153 16.90 -10.68 -1.43
C PHE A 153 16.48 -11.77 -0.45
N SER A 154 17.26 -12.85 -0.34
CA SER A 154 17.13 -13.81 0.77
C SER A 154 18.39 -13.80 1.61
N HIS A 155 18.21 -13.77 2.93
CA HIS A 155 19.29 -14.05 3.86
C HIS A 155 19.85 -15.46 3.72
N THR A 156 21.13 -15.60 4.06
CA THR A 156 21.83 -16.87 4.27
C THR A 156 21.15 -17.70 5.35
N GLY A 157 21.18 -19.02 5.21
CA GLY A 157 20.65 -19.94 6.24
C GLY A 157 21.27 -19.70 7.62
N ALA A 158 22.54 -19.32 7.70
CA ALA A 158 23.22 -18.93 8.93
C ALA A 158 22.55 -17.72 9.63
N VAL A 159 22.24 -16.64 8.89
CA VAL A 159 21.53 -15.47 9.42
C VAL A 159 20.10 -15.83 9.82
N LYS A 160 19.40 -16.59 8.97
CA LYS A 160 18.02 -17.05 9.24
C LYS A 160 17.94 -17.91 10.52
N ARG A 161 18.91 -18.81 10.75
CA ARG A 161 18.99 -19.64 11.98
C ARG A 161 19.47 -18.87 13.21
N ALA A 162 20.25 -17.80 13.05
CA ALA A 162 20.66 -16.92 14.16
C ALA A 162 19.49 -16.07 14.68
N GLY A 163 18.52 -15.76 13.82
CA GLY A 163 17.34 -14.96 14.14
C GLY A 163 17.63 -13.45 14.20
N GLY A 164 16.56 -12.66 14.22
CA GLY A 164 16.64 -11.19 14.28
C GLY A 164 16.86 -10.48 12.95
N ALA A 165 16.79 -11.19 11.82
CA ALA A 165 16.41 -10.61 10.54
C ALA A 165 14.89 -10.39 10.52
N THR A 166 14.46 -9.24 10.01
CA THR A 166 13.06 -8.78 9.94
C THR A 166 12.54 -8.67 8.51
N GLN A 167 13.41 -8.77 7.50
CA GLN A 167 13.10 -8.54 6.10
C GLN A 167 13.72 -9.60 5.17
N GLY A 168 13.57 -9.38 3.86
CA GLY A 168 13.98 -10.31 2.82
C GLY A 168 12.95 -11.43 2.62
N PHE A 169 13.12 -12.20 1.56
CA PHE A 169 12.23 -13.31 1.20
C PHE A 169 12.18 -14.39 2.29
N MET A 170 10.97 -14.58 2.82
CA MET A 170 10.65 -15.48 3.93
C MET A 170 11.63 -15.31 5.11
N PRO A 171 11.51 -14.21 5.89
CA PRO A 171 12.42 -13.91 6.98
C PRO A 171 12.38 -15.03 8.03
N GLY A 172 13.56 -15.48 8.48
CA GLY A 172 13.70 -16.62 9.38
C GLY A 172 13.48 -18.02 8.78
N MET A 173 12.91 -18.16 7.58
CA MET A 173 12.69 -19.48 6.96
C MET A 173 13.81 -19.88 5.98
N VAL A 174 14.51 -20.97 6.31
CA VAL A 174 15.51 -21.59 5.42
C VAL A 174 14.80 -22.40 4.34
N THR A 175 14.68 -21.82 3.14
CA THR A 175 13.94 -22.38 2.00
C THR A 175 14.80 -22.41 0.73
N GLY A 176 14.48 -23.36 -0.16
CA GLY A 176 14.99 -23.42 -1.53
C GLY A 176 14.01 -22.83 -2.56
N ALA A 177 12.96 -22.12 -2.13
CA ALA A 177 12.07 -21.40 -3.02
C ALA A 177 12.71 -20.10 -3.54
N ILE A 178 12.40 -19.73 -4.77
CA ILE A 178 12.65 -18.40 -5.34
C ILE A 178 11.30 -17.71 -5.58
N PRO A 179 11.22 -16.37 -5.60
CA PRO A 179 9.97 -15.67 -5.90
C PRO A 179 9.45 -16.00 -7.30
N ALA A 180 8.13 -16.01 -7.46
CA ALA A 180 7.48 -16.13 -8.77
C ALA A 180 7.88 -14.97 -9.69
N GLY A 181 7.94 -15.20 -11.00
CA GLY A 181 8.34 -14.19 -11.98
C GLY A 181 9.83 -13.78 -11.95
N THR A 182 10.70 -14.49 -11.22
CA THR A 182 12.15 -14.20 -11.18
C THR A 182 12.77 -14.22 -12.59
N THR A 183 13.23 -13.06 -13.07
CA THR A 183 13.90 -12.88 -14.36
C THR A 183 15.41 -13.06 -14.28
N ALA A 184 16.02 -12.70 -13.15
CA ALA A 184 17.45 -12.77 -12.88
C ALA A 184 17.73 -13.02 -11.38
N LEU A 185 18.64 -13.95 -11.06
CA LEU A 185 19.05 -14.25 -9.68
C LEU A 185 20.50 -14.73 -9.64
N VAL A 186 21.26 -14.20 -8.68
CA VAL A 186 22.64 -14.60 -8.35
C VAL A 186 22.72 -14.78 -6.84
N SER A 187 23.41 -15.82 -6.38
CA SER A 187 23.63 -16.08 -4.94
C SER A 187 25.01 -15.63 -4.46
N GLY A 188 25.07 -15.26 -3.18
CA GLY A 188 26.30 -14.81 -2.53
C GLY A 188 26.35 -15.18 -1.04
N PHE A 189 27.56 -15.30 -0.53
CA PHE A 189 27.87 -15.57 0.87
C PHE A 189 29.37 -15.33 1.16
N PRO A 190 29.75 -15.06 2.41
CA PRO A 190 28.86 -14.73 3.53
C PRO A 190 28.16 -13.38 3.30
N GLU A 191 27.16 -13.09 4.12
CA GLU A 191 26.63 -11.73 4.24
C GLU A 191 27.69 -10.77 4.78
N LEU A 192 27.68 -9.57 4.22
CA LEU A 192 28.59 -8.47 4.51
C LEU A 192 27.89 -7.36 5.28
N VAL A 193 26.64 -7.07 4.92
CA VAL A 193 25.73 -6.18 5.63
C VAL A 193 24.37 -6.87 5.68
N THR A 194 23.79 -6.94 6.86
CA THR A 194 22.49 -7.55 7.14
C THR A 194 21.60 -6.47 7.73
N GLU A 195 20.60 -6.01 6.99
CA GLU A 195 19.62 -4.98 7.44
C GLU A 195 20.27 -3.71 8.02
N GLY A 196 21.19 -3.11 7.28
CA GLY A 196 21.99 -1.94 7.71
C GLY A 196 23.08 -2.26 8.74
N ARG A 197 23.18 -3.50 9.22
CA ARG A 197 24.17 -3.92 10.23
C ARG A 197 25.32 -4.65 9.54
N ARG A 198 26.42 -3.94 9.34
CA ARG A 198 27.64 -4.52 8.75
C ARG A 198 28.26 -5.61 9.64
N TYR A 199 28.81 -6.65 9.03
CA TYR A 199 29.54 -7.70 9.74
C TYR A 199 30.82 -7.13 10.39
N THR A 200 31.05 -7.44 11.67
CA THR A 200 32.24 -7.01 12.41
C THR A 200 32.86 -8.15 13.21
N CYS A 201 34.18 -8.08 13.44
CA CYS A 201 34.90 -9.02 14.29
C CYS A 201 36.10 -8.33 14.96
N SER A 202 36.60 -8.91 16.05
CA SER A 202 37.67 -8.30 16.87
C SER A 202 39.03 -8.20 16.16
N SER A 203 39.30 -9.09 15.21
CA SER A 203 40.46 -9.01 14.30
C SER A 203 40.11 -9.69 12.96
N PRO A 204 40.42 -9.06 11.80
CA PRO A 204 40.15 -9.65 10.48
C PRO A 204 40.80 -11.01 10.23
N THR A 205 41.85 -11.37 10.98
CA THR A 205 42.58 -12.64 10.85
C THR A 205 42.23 -13.68 11.92
N ALA A 206 41.41 -13.34 12.92
CA ALA A 206 41.03 -14.27 13.98
C ALA A 206 40.16 -15.39 13.42
N SER A 207 40.37 -16.64 13.88
CA SER A 207 39.59 -17.82 13.44
C SER A 207 38.08 -17.71 13.69
N SER A 208 37.66 -16.87 14.65
CA SER A 208 36.25 -16.54 14.91
C SER A 208 35.64 -15.56 13.91
N CYS A 209 36.44 -14.90 13.08
CA CYS A 209 35.96 -13.99 12.03
C CYS A 209 35.65 -14.81 10.77
N PHE A 210 34.39 -14.79 10.30
CA PHE A 210 33.89 -15.63 9.22
C PHE A 210 34.35 -17.11 9.37
N PRO A 211 33.95 -17.81 10.44
CA PRO A 211 34.59 -19.06 10.86
C PRO A 211 34.68 -20.09 9.73
N GLU A 212 33.59 -20.28 9.00
CA GLU A 212 33.42 -21.18 7.84
C GLU A 212 34.23 -20.80 6.59
N ARG A 213 34.71 -19.54 6.50
CA ARG A 213 35.33 -18.97 5.30
C ARG A 213 36.73 -18.45 5.58
N SER A 214 37.71 -19.35 5.57
CA SER A 214 39.12 -19.03 5.80
C SER A 214 39.70 -18.02 4.81
N ASP A 215 39.21 -17.98 3.57
CA ASP A 215 39.62 -17.00 2.57
C ASP A 215 39.19 -15.58 2.95
N MET A 216 38.09 -15.39 3.68
CA MET A 216 37.64 -14.07 4.17
C MET A 216 38.58 -13.48 5.23
N ARG A 217 39.43 -14.33 5.85
CA ARG A 217 40.51 -13.93 6.77
C ARG A 217 41.84 -13.60 6.07
N ALA A 218 41.88 -13.64 4.73
CA ALA A 218 43.02 -13.25 3.91
C ALA A 218 42.67 -12.05 3.00
N ARG A 219 43.69 -11.32 2.54
CA ARG A 219 43.52 -10.27 1.53
C ARG A 219 43.48 -10.88 0.13
N HIS A 220 42.37 -10.69 -0.56
CA HIS A 220 42.18 -11.15 -1.93
C HIS A 220 41.49 -10.08 -2.78
N PRO A 221 41.56 -10.19 -4.13
CA PRO A 221 40.55 -9.58 -4.99
C PRO A 221 39.16 -10.07 -4.58
N ARG A 222 38.16 -9.18 -4.62
CA ARG A 222 36.80 -9.47 -4.16
C ARG A 222 35.80 -9.00 -5.20
N THR A 223 34.66 -9.69 -5.25
CA THR A 223 33.45 -9.22 -5.90
C THR A 223 32.33 -9.24 -4.86
N ALA A 224 31.44 -8.25 -4.89
CA ALA A 224 30.29 -8.17 -4.00
C ALA A 224 29.08 -7.53 -4.68
N MET A 225 27.90 -7.83 -4.16
CA MET A 225 26.63 -7.22 -4.56
C MET A 225 25.87 -6.73 -3.33
N GLY A 226 25.02 -5.72 -3.48
CA GLY A 226 24.14 -5.25 -2.41
C GLY A 226 23.03 -4.32 -2.89
N LEU A 227 22.08 -4.05 -2.01
CA LEU A 227 20.94 -3.16 -2.24
C LEU A 227 20.94 -2.03 -1.20
N SER A 228 20.47 -0.85 -1.60
CA SER A 228 20.05 0.20 -0.66
C SER A 228 18.80 -0.20 0.13
N ASP A 229 18.49 0.52 1.21
CA ASP A 229 17.35 0.23 2.09
C ASP A 229 15.99 0.38 1.36
N ASP A 230 15.86 1.44 0.56
CA ASP A 230 14.72 1.65 -0.33
C ASP A 230 14.66 0.68 -1.52
N ARG A 231 15.66 -0.20 -1.67
CA ARG A 231 15.86 -1.14 -2.79
C ARG A 231 15.95 -0.48 -4.17
N ARG A 232 16.12 0.85 -4.25
CA ARG A 232 16.23 1.60 -5.51
C ARG A 232 17.62 1.60 -6.13
N THR A 233 18.66 1.20 -5.39
CA THR A 233 20.03 1.12 -5.89
C THR A 233 20.57 -0.30 -5.79
N LEU A 234 20.95 -0.90 -6.91
CA LEU A 234 21.83 -2.08 -6.93
C LEU A 234 23.29 -1.62 -6.94
N ILE A 235 24.08 -2.13 -5.99
CA ILE A 235 25.50 -1.86 -5.84
C ILE A 235 26.28 -3.10 -6.28
N LEU A 236 27.10 -2.99 -7.33
CA LEU A 236 28.03 -4.04 -7.78
C LEU A 236 29.47 -3.58 -7.59
N LEU A 237 30.26 -4.33 -6.83
CA LEU A 237 31.62 -3.95 -6.42
C LEU A 237 32.65 -4.99 -6.90
N VAL A 238 33.76 -4.51 -7.48
CA VAL A 238 34.97 -5.31 -7.76
C VAL A 238 36.19 -4.63 -7.15
N VAL A 239 37.02 -5.43 -6.47
CA VAL A 239 38.24 -5.01 -5.76
C VAL A 239 39.44 -5.77 -6.33
N ASP A 240 40.48 -5.06 -6.74
CA ASP A 240 41.74 -5.69 -7.17
C ASP A 240 42.54 -6.22 -5.97
N GLY A 241 43.31 -7.27 -6.17
CA GLY A 241 44.24 -7.79 -5.16
C GLY A 241 45.38 -8.60 -5.78
N ARG A 242 46.23 -9.21 -4.94
CA ARG A 242 47.36 -10.07 -5.37
C ARG A 242 48.34 -9.39 -6.34
N SER A 243 48.46 -8.05 -6.30
CA SER A 243 49.39 -7.28 -7.14
C SER A 243 50.16 -6.26 -6.30
N SER A 244 51.27 -5.74 -6.84
CA SER A 244 52.07 -4.68 -6.19
C SER A 244 51.33 -3.34 -6.07
N VAL A 245 50.24 -3.14 -6.82
CA VAL A 245 49.45 -1.90 -6.87
C VAL A 245 48.09 -1.99 -6.17
N SER A 246 47.69 -3.19 -5.74
CA SER A 246 46.47 -3.40 -4.95
C SER A 246 46.61 -4.63 -4.05
N ALA A 247 46.53 -4.41 -2.74
CA ALA A 247 46.67 -5.49 -1.75
C ALA A 247 45.45 -6.42 -1.67
N GLY A 248 44.26 -5.93 -2.03
CA GLY A 248 42.99 -6.62 -1.82
C GLY A 248 42.45 -6.45 -0.39
N MET A 249 41.31 -7.08 -0.10
CA MET A 249 40.57 -6.87 1.16
C MET A 249 40.29 -8.15 1.93
N TYR A 250 40.30 -8.02 3.26
CA TYR A 250 39.64 -8.94 4.19
C TYR A 250 38.11 -8.84 4.07
N GLY A 251 37.37 -9.85 4.55
CA GLY A 251 35.91 -9.83 4.53
C GLY A 251 35.29 -8.67 5.30
N THR A 252 35.85 -8.29 6.46
CA THR A 252 35.36 -7.15 7.26
C THR A 252 35.66 -5.79 6.63
N GLU A 253 36.73 -5.70 5.84
CA GLU A 253 37.03 -4.51 5.06
C GLU A 253 36.08 -4.34 3.88
N LEU A 254 35.74 -5.46 3.23
CA LEU A 254 34.72 -5.50 2.18
C LEU A 254 33.33 -5.14 2.73
N ALA A 255 32.96 -5.67 3.89
CA ALA A 255 31.74 -5.29 4.61
C ALA A 255 31.71 -3.79 4.94
N SER A 256 32.80 -3.25 5.50
CA SER A 256 32.94 -1.83 5.77
C SER A 256 32.97 -0.96 4.51
N LEU A 257 33.29 -1.51 3.34
CA LEU A 257 33.22 -0.79 2.06
C LEU A 257 31.79 -0.79 1.51
N MET A 258 31.09 -1.92 1.49
CA MET A 258 29.69 -1.99 1.05
C MET A 258 28.78 -1.07 1.89
N ASP A 259 28.95 -1.09 3.21
CA ASP A 259 28.36 -0.15 4.19
C ASP A 259 28.64 1.33 3.81
N GLN A 260 29.89 1.69 3.51
CA GLN A 260 30.27 3.05 3.04
C GLN A 260 29.77 3.43 1.64
N LEU A 261 29.29 2.46 0.86
CA LEU A 261 28.64 2.67 -0.44
C LEU A 261 27.12 2.76 -0.31
N GLY A 262 26.55 2.63 0.90
CA GLY A 262 25.10 2.70 1.13
C GLY A 262 24.38 1.37 0.90
N ALA A 263 25.10 0.24 0.89
CA ALA A 263 24.47 -1.07 0.88
C ALA A 263 23.88 -1.36 2.26
N TRP A 264 22.56 -1.48 2.33
CA TRP A 264 21.80 -1.89 3.51
C TRP A 264 21.75 -3.42 3.63
N GLN A 265 21.65 -4.13 2.50
CA GLN A 265 21.88 -5.57 2.42
C GLN A 265 23.05 -5.84 1.46
N ALA A 266 24.00 -6.72 1.81
CA ALA A 266 25.13 -7.03 0.94
C ALA A 266 25.67 -8.45 1.11
N PHE A 267 26.13 -9.04 0.00
CA PHE A 267 26.68 -10.39 -0.08
C PHE A 267 28.04 -10.38 -0.80
N ASN A 268 28.97 -11.21 -0.32
CA ASN A 268 30.20 -11.49 -1.05
C ASN A 268 29.93 -12.50 -2.19
N LEU A 269 30.52 -12.26 -3.37
CA LEU A 269 30.45 -13.13 -4.56
C LEU A 269 31.80 -13.84 -4.81
N ASP A 270 31.90 -14.65 -5.87
CA ASP A 270 33.16 -15.32 -6.19
C ASP A 270 34.28 -14.32 -6.48
N GLY A 271 35.48 -14.63 -6.01
CA GLY A 271 36.56 -13.66 -5.90
C GLY A 271 37.87 -14.09 -6.57
N GLY A 272 38.96 -13.40 -6.24
CA GLY A 272 40.27 -13.78 -6.73
C GLY A 272 40.39 -13.65 -8.25
N GLY A 273 40.68 -14.77 -8.93
CA GLY A 273 40.84 -14.80 -10.38
C GLY A 273 39.53 -14.60 -11.15
N SER A 274 38.38 -14.78 -10.48
CA SER A 274 37.05 -14.55 -11.05
C SER A 274 36.64 -13.08 -11.04
N SER A 275 37.29 -12.23 -10.22
CA SER A 275 36.91 -10.83 -10.05
C SER A 275 37.13 -9.98 -11.31
N GLN A 276 36.03 -9.71 -12.00
CA GLN A 276 36.01 -8.93 -13.24
C GLN A 276 34.84 -7.95 -13.25
N MET A 277 35.12 -6.69 -13.60
CA MET A 277 34.13 -5.70 -14.03
C MET A 277 34.44 -5.26 -15.46
N TRP A 278 33.45 -5.38 -16.35
CA TRP A 278 33.52 -4.98 -17.75
C TRP A 278 32.46 -3.94 -18.07
N LEU A 279 32.81 -2.96 -18.90
CA LEU A 279 31.91 -1.95 -19.43
C LEU A 279 32.00 -1.91 -20.96
N GLU A 280 30.86 -1.72 -21.62
CA GLU A 280 30.79 -1.46 -23.04
C GLU A 280 31.65 -0.25 -23.43
N GLY A 281 32.31 -0.33 -24.60
CA GLY A 281 33.24 0.70 -25.09
C GLY A 281 34.56 0.85 -24.31
N ARG A 282 34.64 0.38 -23.05
CA ARG A 282 35.84 0.52 -22.19
C ARG A 282 36.56 -0.81 -21.92
N GLY A 283 35.91 -1.94 -22.11
CA GLY A 283 36.49 -3.25 -21.84
C GLY A 283 36.50 -3.60 -20.35
N THR A 284 37.44 -4.46 -19.94
CA THR A 284 37.63 -4.80 -18.51
C THR A 284 38.36 -3.64 -17.83
N ILE A 285 37.76 -3.06 -16.79
CA ILE A 285 38.26 -1.82 -16.17
C ILE A 285 39.12 -2.05 -14.92
N ASN A 286 38.99 -3.22 -14.29
CA ASN A 286 39.84 -3.67 -13.19
C ASN A 286 41.05 -4.48 -13.71
N ALA A 287 41.95 -4.92 -12.83
CA ALA A 287 43.08 -5.79 -13.21
C ALA A 287 42.89 -7.21 -12.65
N PRO A 288 42.44 -8.19 -13.47
CA PRO A 288 42.26 -9.58 -13.04
C PRO A 288 43.55 -10.17 -12.44
N SER A 289 43.45 -10.86 -11.29
CA SER A 289 44.65 -11.34 -10.58
C SER A 289 45.45 -12.40 -11.33
N ASP A 290 44.81 -13.06 -12.28
CA ASP A 290 45.38 -14.15 -13.06
C ASP A 290 46.01 -13.63 -14.37
N GLY A 291 46.11 -12.30 -14.54
CA GLY A 291 46.62 -11.62 -15.73
C GLY A 291 45.59 -11.51 -16.86
N THR A 292 44.68 -12.47 -16.98
CA THR A 292 43.54 -12.45 -17.91
C THR A 292 42.23 -12.77 -17.17
N PRO A 293 41.07 -12.33 -17.69
CA PRO A 293 39.77 -12.71 -17.14
C PRO A 293 39.51 -14.22 -17.20
N ARG A 294 38.99 -14.77 -16.10
CA ARG A 294 38.60 -16.18 -15.97
C ARG A 294 37.16 -16.42 -16.44
N ALA A 295 36.88 -17.61 -16.96
CA ALA A 295 35.51 -18.06 -17.21
C ALA A 295 34.84 -18.55 -15.91
N VAL A 296 33.66 -18.03 -15.60
CA VAL A 296 32.88 -18.29 -14.38
C VAL A 296 31.52 -18.90 -14.69
N ALA A 297 30.82 -19.44 -13.69
CA ALA A 297 29.51 -20.08 -13.92
C ALA A 297 28.45 -19.08 -14.43
N ASN A 298 28.22 -17.99 -13.69
CA ASN A 298 27.24 -16.96 -14.01
C ASN A 298 27.77 -15.54 -13.69
N HIS A 299 26.95 -14.55 -14.01
CA HIS A 299 27.28 -13.13 -14.06
C HIS A 299 26.05 -12.28 -13.73
N TRP A 300 26.30 -11.06 -13.26
CA TRP A 300 25.38 -9.93 -13.37
C TRP A 300 25.64 -9.15 -14.66
N GLY A 301 24.58 -8.64 -15.28
CA GLY A 301 24.62 -7.74 -16.42
C GLY A 301 23.61 -6.61 -16.28
N ILE A 302 23.98 -5.41 -16.69
CA ILE A 302 23.14 -4.21 -16.62
C ILE A 302 22.93 -3.68 -18.03
N PHE A 303 21.69 -3.70 -18.50
CA PHE A 303 21.26 -2.93 -19.66
C PHE A 303 20.97 -1.50 -19.21
N ALA A 304 21.38 -0.50 -19.98
CA ALA A 304 21.20 0.91 -19.64
C ALA A 304 21.23 1.82 -20.88
N GLY A 305 20.59 2.98 -20.79
CA GLY A 305 20.58 3.98 -21.87
C GLY A 305 19.94 3.49 -23.17
N THR A 306 20.26 4.15 -24.28
CA THR A 306 19.69 3.83 -25.62
C THR A 306 20.35 2.64 -26.32
N ALA A 307 21.49 2.14 -25.82
CA ALA A 307 22.31 1.13 -26.48
C ALA A 307 21.95 -0.33 -26.11
N GLY A 308 20.89 -0.54 -25.32
CA GLY A 308 20.47 -1.85 -24.83
C GLY A 308 19.34 -1.80 -23.82
N GLY A 309 19.11 -0.65 -23.20
CA GLY A 309 17.98 -0.39 -22.33
C GLY A 309 16.62 -0.48 -23.04
N ARG A 310 15.78 -1.44 -22.64
CA ARG A 310 14.40 -1.58 -23.11
C ARG A 310 13.53 -0.47 -22.51
N PRO A 311 12.42 -0.05 -23.15
CA PRO A 311 11.54 1.02 -22.61
C PRO A 311 10.82 0.71 -21.29
N VAL A 312 11.00 -0.49 -20.72
CA VAL A 312 10.36 -0.90 -19.46
C VAL A 312 11.02 -0.16 -18.30
N ALA A 313 10.23 0.32 -17.34
CA ALA A 313 10.75 0.84 -16.08
C ALA A 313 11.44 -0.31 -15.29
N PRO A 314 12.52 -0.04 -14.55
CA PRO A 314 13.24 -1.11 -13.85
C PRO A 314 12.68 -1.33 -12.43
N GLY A 315 12.82 -2.55 -11.92
CA GLY A 315 12.99 -2.85 -10.49
C GLY A 315 11.98 -2.24 -9.48
N SER A 316 12.40 -2.21 -8.21
CA SER A 316 11.59 -1.79 -7.04
C SER A 316 11.41 -0.27 -6.96
N CYS A 317 10.68 0.31 -7.91
CA CYS A 317 10.37 1.74 -7.94
C CYS A 317 8.96 2.06 -7.47
N ILE A 318 8.13 1.03 -7.39
CA ILE A 318 6.99 0.99 -6.50
C ILE A 318 7.52 1.28 -5.07
N PRO A 319 6.96 2.27 -4.34
CA PRO A 319 7.30 2.54 -2.93
C PRO A 319 7.25 1.28 -2.06
N ARG A 320 8.04 1.21 -0.97
CA ARG A 320 8.07 0.02 -0.08
C ARG A 320 6.67 -0.34 0.42
N GLU A 321 5.85 0.67 0.73
CA GLU A 321 4.48 0.53 1.22
C GLU A 321 3.53 -0.06 0.15
N LEU A 322 3.91 0.02 -1.13
CA LEU A 322 3.19 -0.55 -2.27
C LEU A 322 3.83 -1.86 -2.82
N ASP A 323 5.06 -2.19 -2.41
CA ASP A 323 5.87 -3.35 -2.85
C ASP A 323 5.34 -4.73 -2.37
N ASP A 324 5.19 -4.86 -1.05
CA ASP A 324 5.30 -6.17 -0.37
C ASP A 324 4.11 -7.14 -0.58
N CYS A 325 2.98 -6.64 -1.07
CA CYS A 325 1.84 -7.46 -1.47
C CYS A 325 2.14 -8.33 -2.69
N PHE A 326 2.63 -7.70 -3.76
CA PHE A 326 2.88 -8.34 -5.05
C PHE A 326 4.06 -9.35 -5.01
N ARG A 327 4.81 -9.37 -3.91
CA ARG A 327 6.00 -10.21 -3.70
C ARG A 327 5.74 -11.59 -3.08
N THR A 328 4.61 -11.80 -2.38
CA THR A 328 4.50 -12.90 -1.39
C THR A 328 3.23 -13.75 -1.43
N SER A 329 2.19 -13.36 -2.16
CA SER A 329 0.88 -13.98 -2.04
C SER A 329 0.63 -15.15 -3.00
N GLN A 330 1.00 -16.37 -2.58
CA GLN A 330 0.07 -17.52 -2.76
C GLN A 330 -0.82 -17.73 -1.51
N ASP A 331 -0.52 -17.03 -0.40
CA ASP A 331 -1.20 -17.22 0.90
C ASP A 331 -1.81 -15.91 1.50
N GLY A 332 -1.87 -14.80 0.75
CA GLY A 332 -2.58 -13.56 1.16
C GLY A 332 -2.04 -12.84 2.40
N GLY A 333 -0.80 -13.11 2.83
CA GLY A 333 -0.27 -12.70 4.14
C GLY A 333 0.30 -11.28 4.26
N ALA A 334 1.09 -10.81 3.28
CA ALA A 334 1.83 -9.53 3.40
C ALA A 334 1.17 -8.33 2.70
N CYS A 335 0.00 -8.52 2.08
CA CYS A 335 -0.73 -7.46 1.40
C CYS A 335 -1.36 -6.42 2.33
N GLY A 336 -1.31 -6.61 3.65
CA GLY A 336 -2.22 -5.93 4.55
C GLY A 336 -2.09 -4.40 4.56
N GLU A 337 -0.87 -3.86 4.66
CA GLU A 337 -0.66 -2.41 4.60
C GLU A 337 -1.02 -1.85 3.22
N LEU A 338 -0.76 -2.61 2.15
CA LEU A 338 -1.16 -2.21 0.79
C LEU A 338 -2.67 -2.12 0.64
N GLU A 339 -3.41 -3.16 1.04
CA GLU A 339 -4.87 -3.20 0.98
C GLU A 339 -5.49 -2.14 1.88
N ALA A 340 -4.83 -1.77 2.99
CA ALA A 340 -5.27 -0.65 3.81
C ALA A 340 -4.95 0.73 3.22
N VAL A 341 -4.02 0.84 2.24
CA VAL A 341 -3.64 2.08 1.55
C VAL A 341 -4.36 2.25 0.20
N LEU A 342 -4.52 1.18 -0.57
CA LEU A 342 -5.26 1.14 -1.84
C LEU A 342 -6.76 0.85 -1.63
N GLY A 343 -7.16 -0.05 -0.74
CA GLY A 343 -8.56 -0.23 -0.36
C GLY A 343 -9.14 0.96 0.44
N ALA A 344 -8.29 1.90 0.86
CA ALA A 344 -8.71 3.21 1.34
C ALA A 344 -9.04 4.22 0.21
N SER A 345 -8.83 3.84 -1.05
CA SER A 345 -9.16 4.63 -2.24
C SER A 345 -10.51 4.25 -2.86
N ASP A 346 -11.28 3.40 -2.17
CA ASP A 346 -12.45 2.68 -2.71
C ASP A 346 -13.80 3.32 -2.33
N LEU A 347 -13.79 4.44 -1.60
CA LEU A 347 -14.97 5.18 -1.13
C LEU A 347 -14.66 6.69 -1.16
N GLY A 348 -14.89 7.33 -2.31
CA GLY A 348 -15.37 8.72 -2.32
C GLY A 348 -16.88 8.65 -2.43
N ARG A 349 -17.63 9.52 -1.75
CA ARG A 349 -19.10 9.49 -1.84
C ARG A 349 -19.62 9.99 -3.18
N THR A 350 -18.86 10.89 -3.81
CA THR A 350 -19.09 11.38 -5.16
C THR A 350 -17.78 11.65 -5.88
N SER A 351 -17.83 11.66 -7.21
CA SER A 351 -16.84 12.32 -8.06
C SER A 351 -17.43 13.31 -9.07
N ASP A 352 -18.74 13.59 -9.04
CA ASP A 352 -19.39 14.65 -9.82
C ASP A 352 -18.85 16.03 -9.38
N VAL A 353 -17.99 16.67 -10.18
CA VAL A 353 -17.40 17.97 -9.78
C VAL A 353 -18.19 19.19 -10.28
N ASP A 354 -19.12 19.01 -11.21
CA ASP A 354 -19.91 20.11 -11.77
C ASP A 354 -21.42 20.07 -11.47
N GLY A 355 -21.84 19.12 -10.63
CA GLY A 355 -23.17 19.00 -10.03
C GLY A 355 -24.24 18.71 -11.09
N ASP A 356 -23.93 17.80 -12.01
CA ASP A 356 -24.78 17.46 -13.17
C ASP A 356 -25.41 16.07 -13.09
N GLY A 357 -25.18 15.35 -11.98
CA GLY A 357 -25.68 14.01 -11.67
C GLY A 357 -24.74 12.88 -12.10
N ARG A 358 -23.72 13.16 -12.93
CA ARG A 358 -22.80 12.14 -13.46
C ARG A 358 -21.49 12.07 -12.69
N ALA A 359 -21.00 10.86 -12.49
CA ALA A 359 -19.69 10.63 -11.92
C ALA A 359 -18.56 11.02 -12.89
N ASP A 360 -17.70 11.95 -12.48
CA ASP A 360 -16.52 12.31 -13.27
C ASP A 360 -15.32 11.42 -12.96
N VAL A 361 -14.42 11.27 -13.94
CA VAL A 361 -13.14 10.59 -13.70
C VAL A 361 -12.06 11.60 -13.31
N CYS A 362 -11.75 11.63 -12.02
CA CYS A 362 -10.70 12.47 -11.45
C CYS A 362 -9.46 11.66 -11.08
N ALA A 363 -8.27 12.18 -11.37
CA ALA A 363 -7.02 11.58 -10.92
C ALA A 363 -5.89 12.59 -10.79
N ARG A 364 -4.89 12.24 -9.98
CA ARG A 364 -3.68 13.04 -9.77
C ARG A 364 -2.57 12.61 -10.73
N GLY A 365 -2.08 13.53 -11.54
CA GLY A 365 -0.90 13.37 -12.40
C GLY A 365 0.30 14.19 -11.91
N VAL A 366 1.36 14.27 -12.73
CA VAL A 366 2.58 15.06 -12.43
C VAL A 366 2.30 16.53 -12.11
N ALA A 367 1.31 17.11 -12.81
CA ALA A 367 0.95 18.52 -12.72
C ALA A 367 0.00 18.86 -11.57
N GLY A 368 -0.65 17.86 -10.95
CA GLY A 368 -1.71 18.09 -9.96
C GLY A 368 -2.89 17.13 -10.11
N TRP A 369 -3.94 17.41 -9.37
CA TRP A 369 -5.27 16.83 -9.59
C TRP A 369 -5.85 17.34 -10.91
N ALA A 370 -6.55 16.49 -11.65
CA ALA A 370 -7.37 16.90 -12.78
C ALA A 370 -8.55 15.94 -12.96
N CYS A 371 -9.74 16.49 -13.20
CA CYS A 371 -10.92 15.74 -13.58
C CYS A 371 -11.15 15.74 -15.09
N ARG A 372 -11.92 14.79 -15.59
CA ARG A 372 -12.53 14.80 -16.91
C ARG A 372 -14.02 14.61 -16.69
N VAL A 373 -14.77 15.67 -16.98
CA VAL A 373 -16.21 15.73 -16.73
C VAL A 373 -16.94 14.78 -17.69
N SER A 374 -17.91 14.01 -17.22
CA SER A 374 -18.69 13.11 -18.07
C SER A 374 -19.68 13.88 -18.95
N THR A 375 -19.81 13.47 -20.22
CA THR A 375 -20.85 13.98 -21.12
C THR A 375 -22.01 12.99 -21.31
N GLY A 376 -22.05 11.91 -20.52
CA GLY A 376 -22.97 10.78 -20.67
C GLY A 376 -22.60 9.83 -21.83
N ASP A 377 -22.00 10.35 -22.90
CA ASP A 377 -21.50 9.58 -24.06
C ASP A 377 -19.97 9.63 -24.25
N GLY A 378 -19.28 10.30 -23.33
CA GLY A 378 -17.88 10.70 -23.47
C GLY A 378 -17.36 11.45 -22.25
N PHE A 379 -16.20 12.08 -22.40
CA PHE A 379 -15.56 12.86 -21.34
C PHE A 379 -14.97 14.15 -21.92
N ALA A 380 -15.26 15.29 -21.28
CA ALA A 380 -14.78 16.61 -21.66
C ALA A 380 -13.28 16.83 -21.33
N ASP A 381 -12.61 17.67 -22.12
CA ASP A 381 -11.27 18.15 -21.78
C ASP A 381 -11.32 19.05 -20.53
N ALA A 382 -10.46 18.75 -19.55
CA ALA A 382 -10.56 19.22 -18.15
C ALA A 382 -10.79 20.72 -17.93
N ALA A 383 -11.74 21.03 -17.05
CA ALA A 383 -11.88 22.33 -16.38
C ALA A 383 -11.37 22.32 -14.93
N PHE A 384 -11.66 21.25 -14.17
CA PHE A 384 -11.34 21.16 -12.73
C PHE A 384 -9.94 20.58 -12.50
N ALA A 385 -9.07 21.36 -11.83
CA ALA A 385 -7.69 20.97 -11.53
C ALA A 385 -7.16 21.59 -10.22
N ILE A 386 -6.18 20.91 -9.59
CA ILE A 386 -5.51 21.39 -8.36
C ILE A 386 -3.98 21.18 -8.47
N ASP A 387 -3.28 22.22 -8.92
CA ASP A 387 -1.80 22.26 -9.03
C ASP A 387 -1.08 21.97 -7.70
N ALA A 388 -1.74 22.24 -6.56
CA ALA A 388 -1.22 21.99 -5.24
C ALA A 388 -1.07 20.50 -4.88
N LEU A 389 -1.62 19.58 -5.70
CA LEU A 389 -1.45 18.12 -5.56
C LEU A 389 -0.39 17.55 -6.54
N SER A 390 0.51 18.40 -7.06
CA SER A 390 1.56 18.06 -8.05
C SER A 390 2.78 17.33 -7.46
N ASP A 391 3.63 16.76 -8.33
CA ASP A 391 4.93 16.19 -7.92
C ASP A 391 5.80 17.28 -7.24
N THR A 392 5.77 18.51 -7.75
CA THR A 392 6.54 19.65 -7.18
C THR A 392 6.03 20.09 -5.81
N ALA A 393 4.73 19.90 -5.52
CA ALA A 393 4.18 20.07 -4.17
C ALA A 393 4.51 18.90 -3.23
N GLY A 394 5.22 17.88 -3.72
CA GLY A 394 5.61 16.68 -2.98
C GLY A 394 4.48 15.68 -2.82
N PHE A 395 3.46 15.69 -3.68
CA PHE A 395 2.43 14.64 -3.73
C PHE A 395 2.89 13.40 -4.51
N ASP A 396 4.19 13.28 -4.78
CA ASP A 396 4.84 12.06 -5.27
C ASP A 396 4.99 10.97 -4.18
N GLN A 397 4.67 11.28 -2.93
CA GLN A 397 4.84 10.41 -1.76
C GLN A 397 3.54 9.68 -1.36
N ALA A 398 3.66 8.39 -1.03
CA ALA A 398 2.53 7.52 -0.69
C ALA A 398 1.68 8.06 0.47
N SER A 399 2.33 8.63 1.50
CA SER A 399 1.70 9.26 2.67
C SER A 399 0.94 10.57 2.37
N ARG A 400 0.79 10.93 1.09
CA ARG A 400 0.09 12.12 0.60
C ARG A 400 -0.86 11.79 -0.55
N PHE A 401 -0.42 11.18 -1.64
CA PHE A 401 -1.34 10.90 -2.76
C PHE A 401 -2.43 9.87 -2.43
N SER A 402 -2.14 8.90 -1.56
CA SER A 402 -3.15 7.93 -1.11
C SER A 402 -4.24 8.54 -0.21
N THR A 403 -4.03 9.76 0.27
CA THR A 403 -4.95 10.48 1.18
C THR A 403 -5.98 11.34 0.45
N ILE A 404 -5.88 11.45 -0.88
CA ILE A 404 -6.83 12.23 -1.68
C ILE A 404 -8.21 11.57 -1.61
N ARG A 405 -9.22 12.30 -1.12
CA ARG A 405 -10.63 11.90 -1.02
C ARG A 405 -11.50 12.90 -1.77
N THR A 406 -12.62 12.42 -2.28
CA THR A 406 -13.71 13.21 -2.83
C THR A 406 -14.98 12.97 -2.02
N GLY A 407 -15.83 14.00 -1.93
CA GLY A 407 -17.04 14.07 -1.11
C GLY A 407 -17.56 15.50 -1.11
N ASP A 408 -18.78 15.74 -0.65
CA ASP A 408 -19.39 17.09 -0.62
C ASP A 408 -19.25 17.69 0.78
N LEU A 409 -18.33 18.63 0.99
CA LEU A 409 -18.13 19.23 2.31
C LEU A 409 -19.13 20.35 2.58
N ASN A 410 -19.87 20.84 1.58
CA ASN A 410 -20.59 22.11 1.67
C ASN A 410 -22.11 21.99 1.54
N GLY A 411 -22.58 20.89 0.96
CA GLY A 411 -23.99 20.55 0.74
C GLY A 411 -24.54 21.16 -0.54
N ASP A 412 -23.73 21.23 -1.61
CA ASP A 412 -24.12 21.73 -2.94
C ASP A 412 -24.15 20.65 -4.05
N GLY A 413 -23.95 19.39 -3.68
CA GLY A 413 -23.95 18.21 -4.56
C GLY A 413 -22.61 17.94 -5.24
N ARG A 414 -21.59 18.80 -5.08
CA ARG A 414 -20.33 18.72 -5.85
C ARG A 414 -19.22 18.02 -5.07
N ALA A 415 -18.36 17.32 -5.82
CA ALA A 415 -17.22 16.60 -5.32
C ALA A 415 -16.04 17.54 -4.99
N ASP A 416 -16.03 18.04 -3.76
CA ASP A 416 -14.87 18.67 -3.13
C ASP A 416 -13.71 17.68 -3.01
N VAL A 417 -12.49 18.20 -2.78
CA VAL A 417 -11.29 17.35 -2.62
C VAL A 417 -10.62 17.65 -1.29
N CYS A 418 -10.46 16.65 -0.42
CA CYS A 418 -9.56 16.74 0.73
C CYS A 418 -8.27 15.94 0.50
N ALA A 419 -7.12 16.48 0.91
CA ALA A 419 -5.85 15.78 0.86
C ALA A 419 -4.88 16.22 1.97
N ARG A 420 -4.07 15.27 2.44
CA ARG A 420 -3.05 15.48 3.47
C ARG A 420 -1.71 15.89 2.87
N SER A 421 -1.13 16.97 3.39
CA SER A 421 0.26 17.38 3.17
C SER A 421 1.12 17.14 4.42
N SER A 422 2.43 17.35 4.33
CA SER A 422 3.33 17.32 5.51
C SER A 422 2.99 18.32 6.61
N ALA A 423 2.19 19.34 6.29
CA ALA A 423 1.74 20.39 7.20
C ALA A 423 0.25 20.25 7.59
N GLY A 424 -0.36 19.09 7.31
CA GLY A 424 -1.76 18.80 7.61
C GLY A 424 -2.68 18.75 6.41
N VAL A 425 -3.98 18.57 6.70
CA VAL A 425 -5.03 18.47 5.70
C VAL A 425 -5.35 19.83 5.10
N ARG A 426 -5.63 19.82 3.81
CA ARG A 426 -6.31 20.91 3.11
C ARG A 426 -7.46 20.33 2.31
N CYS A 427 -8.51 21.12 2.15
CA CYS A 427 -9.63 20.76 1.28
C CYS A 427 -9.90 21.88 0.28
N TRP A 428 -10.37 21.52 -0.90
CA TRP A 428 -10.63 22.40 -2.03
C TRP A 428 -12.09 22.26 -2.40
N ILE A 429 -12.86 23.33 -2.17
CA ILE A 429 -14.29 23.37 -2.49
C ILE A 429 -14.46 23.52 -4.00
N ALA A 430 -15.35 22.74 -4.60
CA ALA A 430 -15.75 22.82 -6.00
C ALA A 430 -16.60 24.08 -6.25
N GLY A 431 -16.94 24.32 -7.51
CA GLY A 431 -17.74 25.46 -7.95
C GLY A 431 -17.76 25.52 -9.47
N ASP A 432 -18.61 26.38 -10.03
CA ASP A 432 -19.10 26.37 -11.43
C ASP A 432 -18.07 26.12 -12.55
N THR A 433 -16.77 26.40 -12.32
CA THR A 433 -15.71 26.33 -13.34
C THR A 433 -14.37 25.77 -12.82
N GLY A 434 -14.34 25.23 -11.60
CA GLY A 434 -13.10 24.75 -10.98
C GLY A 434 -13.06 24.93 -9.47
N TYR A 435 -12.01 24.41 -8.85
CA TYR A 435 -11.82 24.46 -7.40
C TYR A 435 -11.43 25.85 -6.87
N GLY A 436 -12.00 26.20 -5.72
CA GLY A 436 -11.71 27.41 -4.96
C GLY A 436 -10.36 27.40 -4.23
N ALA A 437 -10.15 28.42 -3.39
CA ALA A 437 -8.99 28.48 -2.51
C ALA A 437 -9.08 27.41 -1.41
N ALA A 438 -7.96 26.76 -1.10
CA ALA A 438 -7.94 25.68 -0.12
C ALA A 438 -8.31 26.14 1.30
N ILE A 439 -9.31 25.49 1.90
CA ILE A 439 -9.63 25.62 3.33
C ILE A 439 -8.64 24.78 4.17
N SER A 440 -8.41 25.20 5.41
CA SER A 440 -7.49 24.50 6.32
C SER A 440 -8.25 23.42 7.07
N GLY A 441 -7.77 22.19 6.98
CA GLY A 441 -8.29 21.07 7.77
C GLY A 441 -7.48 20.84 9.05
N PRO A 442 -7.72 19.71 9.74
CA PRO A 442 -6.99 19.36 10.95
C PRO A 442 -5.49 19.16 10.71
N ALA A 443 -4.71 19.38 11.78
CA ALA A 443 -3.26 19.52 11.71
C ALA A 443 -2.53 18.30 11.11
N LEU A 444 -3.03 17.08 11.37
CA LEU A 444 -2.58 15.75 10.86
C LEU A 444 -1.21 15.70 10.14
N ASP A 445 -0.14 16.22 10.77
CA ASP A 445 1.13 16.56 10.12
C ASP A 445 2.22 15.51 10.35
N ASP A 446 3.35 15.64 9.63
CA ASP A 446 4.48 14.72 9.78
C ASP A 446 5.09 14.82 11.20
N ALA A 447 4.92 15.96 11.89
CA ALA A 447 5.36 16.15 13.27
C ALA A 447 4.51 15.36 14.28
N GLY A 448 3.26 15.07 13.95
CA GLY A 448 2.34 14.20 14.67
C GLY A 448 2.36 12.73 14.24
N ASP A 449 3.42 12.27 13.54
CA ASP A 449 3.56 10.90 13.00
C ASP A 449 2.50 10.52 11.93
N TRP A 450 1.77 11.47 11.34
CA TRP A 450 0.73 11.16 10.33
C TRP A 450 1.28 10.79 8.95
N ASP A 451 2.60 10.68 8.79
CA ASP A 451 3.26 10.11 7.61
C ASP A 451 3.21 8.56 7.58
N ARG A 452 2.65 7.92 8.61
CA ARG A 452 2.52 6.45 8.74
C ARG A 452 1.16 5.92 8.26
N ALA A 453 1.16 4.79 7.54
CA ALA A 453 -0.03 4.25 6.86
C ALA A 453 -1.22 4.01 7.79
N MET A 454 -0.98 3.42 8.97
CA MET A 454 -1.96 3.18 10.04
C MET A 454 -2.70 4.42 10.57
N TYR A 455 -2.33 5.62 10.13
CA TYR A 455 -3.08 6.86 10.33
C TYR A 455 -3.52 7.47 9.00
N PHE A 456 -2.62 7.77 8.05
CA PHE A 456 -3.01 8.49 6.83
C PHE A 456 -4.00 7.72 5.95
N SER A 457 -3.93 6.39 5.94
CA SER A 457 -4.83 5.58 5.11
C SER A 457 -6.24 5.50 5.68
N THR A 458 -6.45 5.96 6.92
CA THR A 458 -7.75 5.95 7.61
C THR A 458 -8.56 7.22 7.40
N ILE A 459 -8.01 8.24 6.72
CA ILE A 459 -8.73 9.47 6.39
C ILE A 459 -9.92 9.15 5.47
N ARG A 460 -11.12 9.61 5.83
CA ARG A 460 -12.40 9.46 5.11
C ARG A 460 -13.17 10.77 5.15
N LEU A 461 -14.11 10.89 4.22
CA LEU A 461 -15.17 11.87 4.17
C LEU A 461 -16.48 11.10 4.34
N ALA A 462 -17.34 11.53 5.27
CA ALA A 462 -18.63 10.92 5.56
C ALA A 462 -19.50 11.87 6.41
N ASP A 463 -20.78 12.02 6.08
CA ASP A 463 -21.74 12.79 6.89
C ASP A 463 -22.11 12.02 8.16
N VAL A 464 -21.34 12.21 9.23
CA VAL A 464 -21.59 11.50 10.50
C VAL A 464 -22.62 12.21 11.39
N ASP A 465 -23.09 13.41 11.03
CA ASP A 465 -24.02 14.17 11.87
C ASP A 465 -25.43 14.41 11.27
N GLY A 466 -25.59 14.16 9.97
CA GLY A 466 -26.84 14.21 9.21
C GLY A 466 -27.21 15.60 8.72
N ASP A 467 -26.26 16.53 8.59
CA ASP A 467 -26.54 17.89 8.09
C ASP A 467 -26.55 18.03 6.56
N GLY A 468 -26.21 16.96 5.83
CA GLY A 468 -26.09 16.90 4.37
C GLY A 468 -24.68 17.23 3.87
N ARG A 469 -23.65 17.08 4.72
CA ARG A 469 -22.25 17.38 4.38
C ARG A 469 -21.30 16.33 4.90
N ASP A 470 -20.27 16.07 4.14
CA ASP A 470 -19.21 15.17 4.55
C ASP A 470 -18.29 15.79 5.61
N ASP A 471 -18.24 15.13 6.76
CA ASP A 471 -17.26 15.39 7.80
C ASP A 471 -15.94 14.66 7.50
N LEU A 472 -14.83 15.26 7.94
CA LEU A 472 -13.55 14.56 7.87
C LEU A 472 -13.38 13.67 9.08
N CYS A 473 -13.28 12.35 8.86
CA CYS A 473 -12.94 11.38 9.90
C CYS A 473 -11.56 10.76 9.66
N ALA A 474 -10.78 10.58 10.73
CA ALA A 474 -9.49 9.90 10.67
C ALA A 474 -9.13 9.23 12.01
N ARG A 475 -8.41 8.11 11.95
CA ARG A 475 -8.02 7.31 13.10
C ARG A 475 -6.58 7.63 13.52
N GLY A 476 -6.42 8.19 14.71
CA GLY A 476 -5.14 8.59 15.30
C GLY A 476 -4.69 7.66 16.43
N TYR A 477 -3.56 7.98 17.07
CA TYR A 477 -2.92 7.17 18.11
C TYR A 477 -3.90 6.63 19.18
N SER A 478 -4.85 7.45 19.64
CA SER A 478 -5.80 7.14 20.71
C SER A 478 -7.15 6.56 20.28
N GLY A 479 -7.57 6.74 19.02
CA GLY A 479 -8.92 6.38 18.57
C GLY A 479 -9.31 7.05 17.26
N LEU A 480 -10.55 6.82 16.82
CA LEU A 480 -11.18 7.57 15.73
C LEU A 480 -11.52 8.99 16.18
N ARG A 481 -11.42 9.94 15.27
CA ARG A 481 -11.78 11.35 15.43
C ARG A 481 -12.50 11.83 14.18
N CYS A 482 -13.51 12.67 14.36
CA CYS A 482 -14.19 13.36 13.26
C CYS A 482 -14.18 14.87 13.51
N TRP A 483 -14.02 15.64 12.45
CA TRP A 483 -14.02 17.10 12.42
C TRP A 483 -15.14 17.52 11.49
N ARG A 484 -16.16 18.20 12.02
CA ARG A 484 -17.38 18.47 11.24
C ARG A 484 -17.16 19.52 10.18
N SER A 485 -17.95 19.48 9.11
CA SER A 485 -17.96 20.54 8.12
C SER A 485 -18.98 21.64 8.45
N ALA A 486 -18.51 22.89 8.42
CA ALA A 486 -19.36 24.08 8.38
C ALA A 486 -19.62 24.56 6.94
N GLY A 487 -19.16 23.81 5.94
CA GLY A 487 -19.18 24.13 4.51
C GLY A 487 -17.98 24.94 4.02
N ASP A 488 -17.63 26.05 4.69
CA ASP A 488 -16.44 26.86 4.35
C ASP A 488 -15.23 26.60 5.27
N ALA A 489 -15.37 25.70 6.24
CA ALA A 489 -14.34 25.30 7.19
C ALA A 489 -14.63 23.94 7.81
N LEU A 490 -13.59 23.22 8.23
CA LEU A 490 -13.72 22.11 9.18
C LEU A 490 -13.58 22.62 10.61
N GLU A 491 -14.29 22.01 11.56
CA GLU A 491 -14.21 22.37 12.98
C GLU A 491 -12.79 22.22 13.55
N ALA A 492 -12.41 23.10 14.49
CA ALA A 492 -11.08 23.10 15.08
C ALA A 492 -10.89 22.03 16.16
N GLU A 493 -11.98 21.61 16.82
CA GLU A 493 -11.99 20.52 17.81
C GLU A 493 -12.60 19.27 17.18
N SER A 494 -12.06 18.09 17.54
CA SER A 494 -12.55 16.81 17.04
C SER A 494 -13.58 16.21 17.99
N HIS A 495 -14.66 15.65 17.46
CA HIS A 495 -15.55 14.75 18.20
C HIS A 495 -14.84 13.39 18.41
N GLU A 496 -15.02 12.78 19.58
CA GLU A 496 -14.42 11.47 19.88
C GLU A 496 -15.29 10.36 19.28
N GLY A 497 -14.73 9.60 18.33
CA GLY A 497 -15.30 8.33 17.90
C GLY A 497 -14.81 7.16 18.76
N PRO A 498 -14.95 5.90 18.29
CA PRO A 498 -14.55 4.73 19.03
C PRO A 498 -13.07 4.73 19.44
N ALA A 499 -12.77 4.09 20.57
CA ALA A 499 -11.44 4.01 21.19
C ALA A 499 -10.47 3.05 20.44
N TRP A 500 -10.56 3.02 19.11
CA TRP A 500 -9.74 2.26 18.16
C TRP A 500 -8.31 2.85 18.02
N GLY A 501 -7.62 2.97 19.15
CA GLY A 501 -6.23 3.40 19.24
C GLY A 501 -5.22 2.26 19.03
N ASN A 502 -3.91 2.59 19.05
CA ASN A 502 -2.85 1.58 18.94
C ASN A 502 -2.96 0.55 20.09
N ALA A 503 -3.38 1.00 21.28
CA ALA A 503 -3.61 0.12 22.44
C ALA A 503 -4.76 -0.90 22.24
N ALA A 504 -5.67 -0.67 21.30
CA ALA A 504 -6.74 -1.59 20.89
C ALA A 504 -6.31 -2.51 19.71
N GLY A 505 -5.07 -2.39 19.23
CA GLY A 505 -4.53 -3.13 18.09
C GLY A 505 -4.83 -2.52 16.72
N PHE A 506 -5.36 -1.30 16.66
CA PHE A 506 -5.62 -0.57 15.40
C PHE A 506 -4.36 0.05 14.77
N ASP A 507 -3.18 -0.38 15.23
CA ASP A 507 -1.92 -0.29 14.49
C ASP A 507 -1.75 -1.44 13.47
N GLN A 508 -2.65 -2.44 13.46
CA GLN A 508 -2.63 -3.58 12.54
C GLN A 508 -3.49 -3.33 11.28
N PRO A 509 -2.98 -3.62 10.06
CA PRO A 509 -3.74 -3.38 8.83
C PRO A 509 -5.07 -4.13 8.76
N SER A 510 -5.14 -5.34 9.33
CA SER A 510 -6.36 -6.18 9.46
C SER A 510 -7.45 -5.61 10.37
N ARG A 511 -7.28 -4.37 10.82
CA ARG A 511 -8.22 -3.59 11.62
C ARG A 511 -8.37 -2.18 11.06
N TYR A 512 -7.29 -1.39 10.96
CA TYR A 512 -7.41 -0.02 10.43
C TYR A 512 -7.79 0.03 8.94
N GLY A 513 -7.43 -0.99 8.15
CA GLY A 513 -7.87 -1.14 6.77
C GLY A 513 -9.34 -1.53 6.61
N THR A 514 -10.00 -1.96 7.69
CA THR A 514 -11.42 -2.36 7.72
C THR A 514 -12.38 -1.28 8.21
N ILE A 515 -11.88 -0.09 8.56
CA ILE A 515 -12.74 1.04 8.93
C ILE A 515 -13.57 1.44 7.71
N ARG A 516 -14.90 1.37 7.84
CA ARG A 516 -15.90 1.73 6.83
C ARG A 516 -16.95 2.61 7.49
N PHE A 517 -17.46 3.56 6.71
CA PHE A 517 -18.59 4.41 7.06
C PHE A 517 -19.76 4.03 6.15
N GLY A 518 -20.97 4.18 6.66
CA GLY A 518 -22.22 3.74 6.04
C GLY A 518 -23.38 3.83 7.05
N ASP A 519 -24.63 3.85 6.61
CA ASP A 519 -25.81 3.98 7.47
C ASP A 519 -26.33 2.59 7.86
N VAL A 520 -26.01 2.12 9.07
CA VAL A 520 -26.37 0.77 9.50
C VAL A 520 -27.74 0.74 10.17
N ASP A 521 -28.29 1.88 10.62
CA ASP A 521 -29.61 1.93 11.28
C ASP A 521 -30.77 2.56 10.50
N GLY A 522 -30.50 3.17 9.36
CA GLY A 522 -31.48 3.76 8.45
C GLY A 522 -31.94 5.14 8.94
N ASP A 523 -31.04 5.90 9.58
CA ASP A 523 -31.30 7.25 10.09
C ASP A 523 -30.65 8.37 9.25
N ARG A 524 -30.07 7.98 8.11
CA ARG A 524 -29.35 8.75 7.09
C ARG A 524 -28.06 9.41 7.58
N ARG A 525 -27.45 8.86 8.63
CA ARG A 525 -26.13 9.26 9.13
C ARG A 525 -25.10 8.17 8.92
N ALA A 526 -23.88 8.58 8.63
CA ALA A 526 -22.76 7.66 8.51
C ALA A 526 -22.33 7.15 9.90
N ASP A 527 -22.66 5.90 10.17
CA ASP A 527 -22.09 5.11 11.24
C ASP A 527 -20.66 4.69 10.92
N VAL A 528 -20.00 3.99 11.83
CA VAL A 528 -18.68 3.40 11.55
C VAL A 528 -18.57 1.95 12.00
N CYS A 529 -18.20 1.08 11.05
CA CYS A 529 -17.88 -0.32 11.31
C CYS A 529 -16.38 -0.59 11.17
N ALA A 530 -15.84 -1.45 12.04
CA ALA A 530 -14.48 -1.98 11.88
C ALA A 530 -14.31 -3.36 12.50
N ARG A 531 -13.32 -4.09 11.99
CA ARG A 531 -12.97 -5.43 12.46
C ARG A 531 -11.98 -5.38 13.62
N THR A 532 -12.29 -6.12 14.68
CA THR A 532 -11.46 -6.33 15.87
C THR A 532 -10.84 -7.74 15.90
N ALA A 533 -10.16 -8.09 17.00
CA ALA A 533 -9.70 -9.47 17.23
C ALA A 533 -10.84 -10.49 17.29
N SER A 534 -12.01 -10.07 17.80
CA SER A 534 -13.15 -10.92 18.17
C SER A 534 -14.24 -11.00 17.12
N GLY A 535 -14.30 -10.06 16.17
CA GLY A 535 -15.36 -9.93 15.17
C GLY A 535 -15.47 -8.49 14.68
N VAL A 536 -16.47 -8.21 13.85
CA VAL A 536 -16.82 -6.82 13.50
C VAL A 536 -17.57 -6.18 14.65
N GLU A 537 -17.31 -4.90 14.90
CA GLU A 537 -18.17 -4.06 15.72
C GLU A 537 -18.43 -2.74 14.99
N CYS A 538 -19.65 -2.24 15.14
CA CYS A 538 -20.09 -0.96 14.58
C CYS A 538 -20.42 -0.01 15.73
N PHE A 539 -20.30 1.29 15.48
CA PHE A 539 -20.69 2.34 16.39
C PHE A 539 -21.58 3.30 15.65
N LEU A 540 -22.82 3.36 16.10
CA LEU A 540 -23.86 4.11 15.42
C LEU A 540 -23.87 5.56 15.91
N SER A 541 -24.18 6.48 15.01
CA SER A 541 -24.24 7.90 15.27
C SER A 541 -25.52 8.28 16.02
N ASP A 542 -25.48 9.41 16.70
CA ASP A 542 -26.67 10.08 17.26
C ASP A 542 -26.79 11.53 16.76
N GLY A 543 -26.06 11.88 15.69
CA GLY A 543 -25.85 13.26 15.25
C GLY A 543 -24.86 14.05 16.12
N THR A 544 -24.38 13.48 17.23
CA THR A 544 -23.43 14.13 18.13
C THR A 544 -22.12 13.36 18.31
N ALA A 545 -22.18 12.03 18.42
CA ALA A 545 -21.02 11.17 18.54
C ALA A 545 -21.34 9.70 18.18
N LEU A 546 -20.29 8.97 17.77
CA LEU A 546 -20.35 7.54 17.44
C LEU A 546 -20.24 6.69 18.71
N THR A 547 -21.33 6.59 19.48
CA THR A 547 -21.32 6.02 20.85
C THR A 547 -22.06 4.70 21.01
N ARG A 548 -23.04 4.40 20.15
CA ARG A 548 -23.93 3.24 20.26
C ARG A 548 -23.27 2.00 19.65
N ARG A 549 -22.51 1.24 20.45
CA ARG A 549 -21.85 0.02 19.97
C ARG A 549 -22.85 -1.09 19.62
N VAL A 550 -22.80 -1.55 18.38
CA VAL A 550 -23.50 -2.73 17.86
C VAL A 550 -22.49 -3.83 17.51
N GLU A 551 -22.87 -5.09 17.72
CA GLU A 551 -22.02 -6.26 17.45
C GLU A 551 -22.34 -6.84 16.07
N GLY A 552 -21.32 -6.91 15.22
CA GLY A 552 -21.41 -7.48 13.88
C GLY A 552 -21.02 -8.96 13.84
N PRO A 553 -20.83 -9.52 12.63
CA PRO A 553 -20.46 -10.91 12.44
C PRO A 553 -19.15 -11.30 13.17
N ALA A 554 -19.09 -12.56 13.64
CA ALA A 554 -17.97 -13.14 14.38
C ALA A 554 -16.73 -13.46 13.51
N TRP A 555 -16.36 -12.54 12.63
CA TRP A 555 -15.22 -12.54 11.72
C TRP A 555 -13.89 -12.29 12.47
N SER A 556 -13.62 -13.16 13.44
CA SER A 556 -12.53 -13.06 14.41
C SER A 556 -11.16 -13.50 13.88
N ASP A 557 -10.07 -13.12 14.56
CA ASP A 557 -8.71 -13.65 14.29
C ASP A 557 -8.69 -15.19 14.44
N ALA A 558 -9.40 -15.72 15.44
CA ALA A 558 -9.52 -17.16 15.69
C ALA A 558 -10.29 -17.91 14.59
N SER A 559 -11.18 -17.20 13.88
CA SER A 559 -11.93 -17.70 12.72
C SER A 559 -11.17 -17.53 11.39
N GLY A 560 -9.91 -17.09 11.43
CA GLY A 560 -9.06 -16.91 10.23
C GLY A 560 -9.21 -15.55 9.50
N TRP A 561 -10.14 -14.71 9.93
CA TRP A 561 -10.44 -13.41 9.27
C TRP A 561 -9.35 -12.35 9.46
N GLY A 562 -8.27 -12.65 10.18
CA GLY A 562 -7.06 -11.81 10.18
C GLY A 562 -6.28 -11.86 8.86
N ALA A 563 -6.57 -12.82 7.97
CA ALA A 563 -5.94 -12.92 6.65
C ALA A 563 -6.50 -11.89 5.65
N THR A 564 -5.64 -11.33 4.81
CA THR A 564 -5.98 -10.19 3.93
C THR A 564 -7.11 -10.51 2.96
N LYS A 565 -7.09 -11.72 2.36
CA LYS A 565 -8.12 -12.26 1.45
C LYS A 565 -9.55 -12.37 2.01
N HIS A 566 -9.74 -12.02 3.28
CA HIS A 566 -11.03 -11.95 3.95
C HIS A 566 -11.29 -10.51 4.41
N TRP A 567 -10.41 -9.92 5.24
CA TRP A 567 -10.71 -8.60 5.80
C TRP A 567 -10.70 -7.46 4.77
N SER A 568 -9.90 -7.50 3.71
CA SER A 568 -9.89 -6.41 2.71
C SER A 568 -11.15 -6.41 1.83
N THR A 569 -11.90 -7.51 1.84
CA THR A 569 -13.18 -7.68 1.16
C THR A 569 -14.38 -7.17 1.95
N ILE A 570 -14.21 -6.70 3.20
CA ILE A 570 -15.32 -6.18 4.00
C ILE A 570 -15.86 -4.89 3.36
N ARG A 571 -17.17 -4.86 3.10
CA ARG A 571 -17.95 -3.74 2.59
C ARG A 571 -19.19 -3.51 3.48
N LEU A 572 -19.63 -2.26 3.46
CA LEU A 572 -20.99 -1.84 3.77
C LEU A 572 -21.66 -1.61 2.41
N ALA A 573 -22.90 -2.05 2.27
CA ALA A 573 -23.71 -1.99 1.05
C ALA A 573 -25.18 -2.30 1.41
N ASP A 574 -26.16 -1.51 0.97
CA ASP A 574 -27.59 -1.89 1.13
C ASP A 574 -27.99 -2.92 0.06
N VAL A 575 -27.63 -4.19 0.28
CA VAL A 575 -27.89 -5.23 -0.73
C VAL A 575 -29.34 -5.73 -0.73
N ASP A 576 -30.25 -5.14 0.06
CA ASP A 576 -31.66 -5.52 0.02
C ASP A 576 -32.73 -4.42 -0.10
N GLY A 577 -32.31 -3.16 -0.26
CA GLY A 577 -33.18 -2.02 -0.53
C GLY A 577 -34.00 -1.61 0.69
N ASP A 578 -33.43 -1.75 1.88
CA ASP A 578 -34.05 -1.55 3.20
C ASP A 578 -33.74 -0.16 3.79
N GLY A 579 -32.89 0.62 3.09
CA GLY A 579 -32.31 1.88 3.53
C GLY A 579 -31.17 1.69 4.53
N ARG A 580 -30.52 0.51 4.58
CA ARG A 580 -29.48 0.19 5.56
C ARG A 580 -28.32 -0.62 4.98
N ASP A 581 -27.12 -0.23 5.36
CA ASP A 581 -25.88 -0.88 4.97
C ASP A 581 -25.66 -2.25 5.66
N ASP A 582 -25.59 -3.29 4.83
CA ASP A 582 -25.28 -4.66 5.22
C ASP A 582 -23.79 -4.95 5.30
N LEU A 583 -23.40 -5.88 6.19
CA LEU A 583 -22.01 -6.34 6.26
C LEU A 583 -21.74 -7.48 5.29
N CYS A 584 -21.21 -7.12 4.13
CA CYS A 584 -20.79 -8.04 3.06
C CYS A 584 -19.28 -8.32 3.07
N ALA A 585 -18.87 -9.58 2.93
CA ALA A 585 -17.47 -9.96 2.76
C ALA A 585 -17.28 -11.39 2.19
N ARG A 586 -16.09 -11.66 1.66
CA ARG A 586 -15.72 -12.98 1.12
C ARG A 586 -15.06 -13.87 2.17
N GLY A 587 -15.73 -14.97 2.51
CA GLY A 587 -15.18 -16.05 3.31
C GLY A 587 -14.24 -16.96 2.50
N THR A 588 -13.98 -18.18 2.98
CA THR A 588 -13.15 -19.17 2.26
C THR A 588 -13.90 -19.84 1.10
N SER A 589 -15.23 -19.95 1.19
CA SER A 589 -16.08 -20.72 0.27
C SER A 589 -17.01 -19.87 -0.60
N ASP A 590 -17.25 -18.62 -0.23
CA ASP A 590 -18.33 -17.80 -0.77
C ASP A 590 -18.15 -16.31 -0.44
N LEU A 591 -18.86 -15.48 -1.21
CA LEU A 591 -19.23 -14.11 -0.85
C LEU A 591 -20.58 -14.16 -0.11
N ARG A 592 -20.68 -13.45 1.01
CA ARG A 592 -21.87 -13.46 1.88
C ARG A 592 -22.12 -12.08 2.48
N CYS A 593 -23.37 -11.80 2.79
CA CYS A 593 -23.80 -10.63 3.53
C CYS A 593 -24.53 -11.03 4.82
N HIS A 594 -24.39 -10.22 5.85
CA HIS A 594 -25.25 -10.27 7.02
C HIS A 594 -26.12 -9.03 6.99
N LEU A 595 -27.42 -9.24 6.77
CA LEU A 595 -28.39 -8.16 6.61
C LEU A 595 -28.50 -7.34 7.90
N SER A 596 -28.65 -6.03 7.82
CA SER A 596 -28.88 -5.16 8.96
C SER A 596 -30.27 -5.43 9.57
N THR A 597 -30.44 -4.99 10.80
CA THR A 597 -31.74 -4.95 11.50
C THR A 597 -31.95 -3.62 12.24
N GLY A 598 -31.13 -2.59 11.93
CA GLY A 598 -31.02 -1.30 12.61
C GLY A 598 -30.57 -1.31 14.08
N GLU A 599 -30.42 -2.50 14.67
CA GLU A 599 -29.99 -2.71 16.06
C GLU A 599 -28.87 -3.76 16.16
N GLY A 600 -28.39 -4.25 15.02
CA GLY A 600 -27.64 -5.49 14.88
C GLY A 600 -27.67 -6.00 13.46
N PHE A 601 -27.10 -7.19 13.27
CA PHE A 601 -27.08 -7.89 11.98
C PHE A 601 -27.68 -9.29 12.11
N ALA A 602 -28.24 -9.79 11.02
CA ALA A 602 -28.83 -11.12 10.94
C ALA A 602 -27.81 -12.22 11.32
N ALA A 603 -28.21 -13.12 12.23
CA ALA A 603 -27.31 -14.17 12.71
C ALA A 603 -26.93 -15.21 11.63
N SER A 604 -27.81 -15.40 10.64
CA SER A 604 -27.55 -16.18 9.43
C SER A 604 -27.05 -15.25 8.33
N ALA A 605 -25.99 -15.65 7.63
CA ALA A 605 -25.53 -14.93 6.45
C ALA A 605 -26.34 -15.34 5.21
N THR A 606 -26.71 -14.37 4.39
CA THR A 606 -27.22 -14.58 3.03
C THR A 606 -26.01 -14.85 2.11
N ILE A 607 -26.08 -15.90 1.30
CA ILE A 607 -24.99 -16.27 0.39
C ILE A 607 -25.22 -15.60 -0.97
N VAL A 608 -24.28 -14.78 -1.38
CA VAL A 608 -24.31 -14.03 -2.65
C VAL A 608 -23.84 -14.93 -3.79
N ALA A 609 -22.63 -15.49 -3.67
CA ALA A 609 -22.04 -16.34 -4.71
C ALA A 609 -20.97 -17.29 -4.17
N PRO A 610 -20.76 -18.48 -4.77
CA PRO A 610 -19.76 -19.47 -4.35
C PRO A 610 -18.33 -19.08 -4.78
N LEU A 611 -17.86 -17.92 -4.31
CA LEU A 611 -16.54 -17.35 -4.58
C LEU A 611 -15.45 -18.03 -3.73
N ALA A 612 -15.28 -19.35 -3.92
CA ALA A 612 -14.40 -20.18 -3.12
C ALA A 612 -12.91 -20.04 -3.48
N ASP A 613 -12.04 -20.15 -2.47
CA ASP A 613 -10.58 -20.15 -2.63
C ASP A 613 -10.09 -21.17 -3.66
N GLU A 614 -10.67 -22.38 -3.64
CA GLU A 614 -10.36 -23.50 -4.55
C GLU A 614 -10.77 -23.24 -6.01
N SER A 615 -11.56 -22.19 -6.26
CA SER A 615 -11.98 -21.73 -7.59
C SER A 615 -11.23 -20.46 -8.03
N GLY A 616 -10.11 -20.11 -7.38
CA GLY A 616 -9.26 -18.95 -7.70
C GLY A 616 -9.59 -17.68 -6.92
N TRP A 617 -10.71 -17.60 -6.20
CA TRP A 617 -11.08 -16.39 -5.44
C TRP A 617 -10.21 -16.13 -4.20
N GLY A 618 -9.29 -17.04 -3.88
CA GLY A 618 -8.22 -16.81 -2.91
C GLY A 618 -7.06 -15.98 -3.45
N ASP A 619 -6.99 -15.76 -4.76
CA ASP A 619 -5.94 -14.99 -5.44
C ASP A 619 -6.21 -13.47 -5.33
N HIS A 620 -5.13 -12.70 -5.19
CA HIS A 620 -5.20 -11.27 -4.81
C HIS A 620 -5.85 -10.38 -5.87
N ASP A 621 -5.55 -10.64 -7.14
CA ASP A 621 -6.13 -9.96 -8.30
C ASP A 621 -7.62 -10.27 -8.52
N ASN A 622 -8.18 -11.22 -7.76
CA ASN A 622 -9.61 -11.46 -7.67
C ASN A 622 -10.21 -10.78 -6.44
N TYR A 623 -9.78 -11.13 -5.22
CA TYR A 623 -10.47 -10.63 -4.01
C TYR A 623 -10.31 -9.13 -3.77
N ALA A 624 -9.28 -8.47 -4.31
CA ALA A 624 -9.09 -7.01 -4.21
C ALA A 624 -10.06 -6.20 -5.09
N THR A 625 -10.90 -6.87 -5.89
CA THR A 625 -11.76 -6.25 -6.91
C THR A 625 -13.24 -6.15 -6.54
N LEU A 626 -13.63 -6.56 -5.33
CA LEU A 626 -15.01 -6.42 -4.85
C LEU A 626 -15.39 -4.93 -4.74
N ARG A 627 -16.42 -4.54 -5.49
CA ARG A 627 -17.04 -3.21 -5.51
C ARG A 627 -18.54 -3.32 -5.21
N VAL A 628 -19.13 -2.17 -4.95
CA VAL A 628 -20.51 -1.94 -4.49
C VAL A 628 -21.09 -0.79 -5.33
N GLY A 629 -22.36 -0.87 -5.67
CA GLY A 629 -23.13 0.15 -6.41
C GLY A 629 -24.25 -0.49 -7.21
N ASP A 630 -25.45 0.09 -7.19
CA ASP A 630 -26.63 -0.39 -7.94
C ASP A 630 -26.37 -0.40 -9.46
N VAL A 631 -26.15 -1.56 -10.06
CA VAL A 631 -26.03 -1.73 -11.52
C VAL A 631 -27.38 -2.10 -12.17
N THR A 632 -28.46 -2.18 -11.39
CA THR A 632 -29.80 -2.59 -11.80
C THR A 632 -30.83 -1.46 -11.92
N GLY A 633 -30.63 -0.36 -11.20
CA GLY A 633 -31.62 0.70 -11.02
C GLY A 633 -32.81 0.24 -10.19
N ASP A 634 -32.59 -0.62 -9.19
CA ASP A 634 -33.64 -1.12 -8.29
C ASP A 634 -33.56 -0.58 -6.85
N GLY A 635 -32.58 0.29 -6.57
CA GLY A 635 -32.37 0.95 -5.28
C GLY A 635 -31.52 0.13 -4.31
N ALA A 636 -31.16 -1.11 -4.65
CA ALA A 636 -30.24 -1.93 -3.86
C ALA A 636 -28.83 -1.93 -4.44
N ASP A 637 -27.83 -1.97 -3.57
CA ASP A 637 -26.43 -2.07 -3.93
C ASP A 637 -26.06 -3.45 -4.51
N ASP A 638 -25.54 -3.47 -5.73
CA ASP A 638 -24.99 -4.70 -6.31
C ASP A 638 -23.55 -4.95 -5.91
N LEU A 639 -23.23 -6.24 -5.73
CA LEU A 639 -21.86 -6.67 -5.47
C LEU A 639 -21.19 -7.12 -6.76
N CYS A 640 -20.23 -6.35 -7.26
CA CYS A 640 -19.45 -6.74 -8.44
C CYS A 640 -18.01 -7.12 -8.09
N ALA A 641 -17.50 -8.19 -8.71
CA ALA A 641 -16.11 -8.61 -8.55
C ALA A 641 -15.57 -9.29 -9.82
N ARG A 642 -14.27 -9.10 -10.06
CA ARG A 642 -13.50 -9.73 -11.12
C ARG A 642 -12.96 -11.07 -10.64
N GLY A 643 -13.19 -12.12 -11.44
CA GLY A 643 -12.45 -13.38 -11.38
C GLY A 643 -11.55 -13.55 -12.61
N ASN A 644 -10.74 -14.62 -12.65
CA ASN A 644 -9.83 -14.93 -13.76
C ASN A 644 -10.46 -14.87 -15.16
N ALA A 645 -11.74 -15.25 -15.25
CA ALA A 645 -12.52 -15.29 -16.48
C ALA A 645 -13.23 -13.97 -16.85
N GLY A 646 -13.24 -12.98 -15.95
CA GLY A 646 -13.86 -11.67 -16.16
C GLY A 646 -14.65 -11.14 -14.96
N MET A 647 -15.24 -9.95 -15.16
CA MET A 647 -16.10 -9.27 -14.19
C MET A 647 -17.48 -9.94 -14.09
N ARG A 648 -18.07 -9.97 -12.90
CA ARG A 648 -19.48 -10.33 -12.67
C ARG A 648 -20.08 -9.43 -11.60
N CYS A 649 -21.37 -9.17 -11.72
CA CYS A 649 -22.18 -8.50 -10.70
C CYS A 649 -23.22 -9.47 -10.13
N TYR A 650 -23.62 -9.23 -8.89
CA TYR A 650 -24.55 -10.06 -8.15
C TYR A 650 -25.64 -9.17 -7.56
N ALA A 651 -26.83 -9.25 -8.17
CA ALA A 651 -28.00 -8.47 -7.82
C ALA A 651 -29.01 -9.31 -7.04
N ARG A 652 -29.72 -8.70 -6.09
CA ARG A 652 -30.68 -9.43 -5.26
C ARG A 652 -32.01 -9.62 -5.98
N GLU A 653 -32.58 -10.81 -5.87
CA GLU A 653 -33.87 -11.16 -6.47
C GLU A 653 -34.66 -12.01 -5.45
N GLY A 654 -35.42 -11.34 -4.59
CA GLY A 654 -36.03 -11.96 -3.40
C GLY A 654 -34.97 -12.46 -2.42
N ASP A 655 -35.08 -13.70 -1.94
CA ASP A 655 -34.14 -14.29 -0.97
C ASP A 655 -32.80 -14.79 -1.57
N ALA A 656 -32.52 -14.48 -2.84
CA ALA A 656 -31.38 -15.00 -3.60
C ALA A 656 -30.66 -13.90 -4.40
N PHE A 657 -29.50 -14.23 -4.97
CA PHE A 657 -28.78 -13.33 -5.89
C PHE A 657 -28.74 -13.91 -7.30
N ARG A 658 -29.10 -13.11 -8.30
CA ARG A 658 -28.89 -13.38 -9.73
C ARG A 658 -27.48 -12.94 -10.13
N THR A 659 -26.93 -13.53 -11.19
CA THR A 659 -25.60 -13.17 -11.71
C THR A 659 -25.74 -12.42 -13.03
N ILE A 660 -25.11 -11.26 -13.11
CA ILE A 660 -24.99 -10.42 -14.31
C ILE A 660 -23.56 -10.58 -14.84
N ASP A 661 -23.40 -10.89 -16.12
CA ASP A 661 -22.08 -10.97 -16.76
C ASP A 661 -21.54 -9.58 -17.04
N GLY A 662 -20.37 -9.27 -16.46
CA GLY A 662 -19.70 -7.98 -16.60
C GLY A 662 -18.84 -7.86 -17.86
N PRO A 663 -18.15 -6.72 -18.07
CA PRO A 663 -17.15 -6.59 -19.11
C PRO A 663 -16.01 -7.61 -18.94
N ALA A 664 -15.39 -7.97 -20.07
CA ALA A 664 -14.56 -9.17 -20.17
C ALA A 664 -13.39 -9.25 -19.16
N LEU A 665 -12.72 -8.14 -18.84
CA LEU A 665 -11.72 -7.92 -17.77
C LEU A 665 -10.89 -9.14 -17.27
N ALA A 666 -10.45 -10.03 -18.17
CA ALA A 666 -9.92 -11.35 -17.82
C ALA A 666 -8.38 -11.43 -17.77
N ASP A 667 -7.84 -12.46 -17.10
CA ASP A 667 -6.39 -12.79 -17.11
C ASP A 667 -5.85 -12.86 -18.54
N ALA A 668 -6.62 -13.48 -19.44
CA ALA A 668 -6.25 -13.65 -20.85
C ALA A 668 -6.10 -12.31 -21.61
N GLN A 669 -6.56 -11.20 -21.02
CA GLN A 669 -6.45 -9.84 -21.52
C GLN A 669 -5.47 -8.98 -20.69
N GLY A 670 -4.81 -9.54 -19.67
CA GLY A 670 -3.83 -8.86 -18.82
C GLY A 670 -4.42 -8.13 -17.61
N TRP A 671 -5.68 -8.40 -17.25
CA TRP A 671 -6.35 -7.78 -16.10
C TRP A 671 -5.96 -8.38 -14.74
N ASP A 672 -5.10 -9.40 -14.73
CA ASP A 672 -4.35 -9.87 -13.55
C ASP A 672 -3.26 -8.86 -13.11
N ASP A 673 -3.02 -7.81 -13.90
CA ASP A 673 -2.08 -6.73 -13.57
C ASP A 673 -2.70 -5.73 -12.56
N PRO A 674 -2.04 -5.46 -11.40
CA PRO A 674 -2.52 -4.51 -10.41
C PRO A 674 -2.64 -3.07 -10.90
N ARG A 675 -1.96 -2.70 -11.99
CA ARG A 675 -2.07 -1.39 -12.65
C ARG A 675 -3.41 -1.21 -13.39
N GLN A 676 -4.19 -2.30 -13.49
CA GLN A 676 -5.50 -2.36 -14.13
C GLN A 676 -6.59 -2.70 -13.10
N TYR A 677 -6.56 -3.87 -12.46
CA TYR A 677 -7.68 -4.30 -11.60
C TYR A 677 -7.92 -3.39 -10.37
N SER A 678 -6.87 -2.75 -9.82
CA SER A 678 -7.03 -1.85 -8.68
C SER A 678 -7.82 -0.57 -9.01
N THR A 679 -7.96 -0.26 -10.30
CA THR A 679 -8.68 0.91 -10.82
C THR A 679 -10.15 0.65 -11.14
N ILE A 680 -10.62 -0.60 -11.05
CA ILE A 680 -12.04 -0.94 -11.24
C ILE A 680 -12.88 -0.19 -10.19
N ARG A 681 -13.95 0.47 -10.63
CA ARG A 681 -14.97 1.18 -9.84
C ARG A 681 -16.35 0.92 -10.43
N LEU A 682 -17.38 1.17 -9.63
CA LEU A 682 -18.77 1.29 -10.07
C LEU A 682 -19.18 2.75 -9.84
N ALA A 683 -19.82 3.37 -10.84
CA ALA A 683 -20.33 4.73 -10.76
C ALA A 683 -21.20 5.02 -11.98
N ASP A 684 -22.34 5.69 -11.83
CA ASP A 684 -23.13 6.17 -12.97
C ASP A 684 -22.35 7.29 -13.69
N VAL A 685 -21.81 7.02 -14.89
CA VAL A 685 -21.20 8.06 -15.73
C VAL A 685 -22.15 8.49 -16.87
N THR A 686 -23.26 7.79 -17.08
CA THR A 686 -24.27 8.05 -18.10
C THR A 686 -25.30 9.10 -17.68
N GLY A 687 -25.62 9.17 -16.39
CA GLY A 687 -26.72 9.93 -15.83
C GLY A 687 -28.07 9.26 -16.08
N ASP A 688 -28.11 7.93 -15.99
CA ASP A 688 -29.33 7.11 -16.17
C ASP A 688 -29.72 6.29 -14.93
N GLY A 689 -29.09 6.55 -13.78
CA GLY A 689 -29.39 5.93 -12.49
C GLY A 689 -28.78 4.55 -12.30
N LEU A 690 -27.99 4.05 -13.25
CA LEU A 690 -27.32 2.75 -13.15
C LEU A 690 -25.80 2.91 -13.01
N ALA A 691 -25.20 2.19 -12.07
CA ALA A 691 -23.76 2.24 -11.87
C ALA A 691 -22.99 1.48 -12.95
N ASP A 692 -22.10 2.19 -13.64
CA ASP A 692 -21.29 1.64 -14.71
C ASP A 692 -20.00 1.01 -14.20
N VAL A 693 -19.56 -0.07 -14.85
CA VAL A 693 -18.21 -0.58 -14.59
C VAL A 693 -17.20 0.35 -15.24
N CYS A 694 -16.41 1.05 -14.45
CA CYS A 694 -15.33 1.93 -14.91
C CYS A 694 -13.96 1.36 -14.53
N ALA A 695 -13.02 1.30 -15.48
CA ALA A 695 -11.66 0.82 -15.22
C ALA A 695 -10.61 1.34 -16.21
N ARG A 696 -9.35 1.33 -15.76
CA ARG A 696 -8.21 1.84 -16.51
C ARG A 696 -7.33 0.70 -17.07
N GLY A 697 -7.51 0.38 -18.34
CA GLY A 697 -6.60 -0.50 -19.08
C GLY A 697 -5.26 0.17 -19.42
N ALA A 698 -4.29 -0.60 -19.92
CA ALA A 698 -2.98 -0.06 -20.30
C ALA A 698 -3.05 1.00 -21.41
N ASP A 699 -3.95 0.84 -22.38
CA ASP A 699 -4.05 1.71 -23.56
C ASP A 699 -5.12 2.80 -23.48
N ALA A 700 -6.10 2.69 -22.57
CA ALA A 700 -7.19 3.65 -22.39
C ALA A 700 -7.88 3.45 -21.03
N TYR A 701 -8.50 4.52 -20.53
CA TYR A 701 -9.57 4.41 -19.53
C TYR A 701 -10.90 4.13 -20.25
N ALA A 702 -11.75 3.32 -19.63
CA ALA A 702 -13.02 2.87 -20.20
C ALA A 702 -14.08 2.72 -19.11
N CYS A 703 -15.31 3.17 -19.41
CA CYS A 703 -16.51 2.83 -18.66
C CYS A 703 -17.43 2.04 -19.57
N TRP A 704 -18.00 0.94 -19.07
CA TRP A 704 -18.98 0.12 -19.77
C TRP A 704 -20.35 0.43 -19.17
N PRO A 705 -21.24 1.13 -19.89
CA PRO A 705 -22.54 1.49 -19.37
C PRO A 705 -23.36 0.28 -18.93
N SER A 706 -24.07 0.35 -17.81
CA SER A 706 -25.01 -0.72 -17.44
C SER A 706 -26.24 -0.72 -18.36
N SER A 707 -27.02 -1.81 -18.28
CA SER A 707 -28.37 -1.89 -18.84
C SER A 707 -29.29 -2.73 -17.94
N GLY A 708 -28.98 -2.82 -16.64
CA GLY A 708 -29.69 -3.61 -15.63
C GLY A 708 -29.53 -5.13 -15.72
N ASP A 709 -29.28 -5.66 -16.92
CA ASP A 709 -29.10 -7.09 -17.22
C ASP A 709 -27.74 -7.43 -17.85
N GLY A 710 -26.85 -6.44 -17.98
CA GLY A 710 -25.54 -6.57 -18.61
C GLY A 710 -24.91 -5.21 -18.86
N PHE A 711 -23.85 -5.18 -19.66
CA PHE A 711 -23.07 -3.96 -19.92
C PHE A 711 -22.85 -3.70 -21.42
N GLY A 712 -22.93 -2.43 -21.80
CA GLY A 712 -22.85 -1.93 -23.17
C GLY A 712 -21.45 -1.81 -23.75
N ALA A 713 -21.35 -1.06 -24.85
CA ALA A 713 -20.06 -0.74 -25.46
C ALA A 713 -19.33 0.34 -24.66
N ALA A 714 -18.01 0.20 -24.49
CA ALA A 714 -17.25 1.11 -23.64
C ALA A 714 -17.23 2.56 -24.16
N ILE A 715 -17.61 3.49 -23.31
CA ILE A 715 -17.22 4.90 -23.38
C ILE A 715 -15.72 4.95 -23.06
N THR A 716 -14.90 5.55 -23.93
CA THR A 716 -13.43 5.50 -23.79
C THR A 716 -12.79 6.87 -23.73
N LEU A 717 -11.82 7.01 -22.83
CA LEU A 717 -11.05 8.23 -22.62
C LEU A 717 -9.59 8.03 -23.06
N ALA A 718 -9.13 8.96 -23.91
CA ALA A 718 -7.80 9.00 -24.49
C ALA A 718 -6.66 9.42 -23.53
N ALA A 719 -6.99 9.72 -22.27
CA ALA A 719 -6.04 10.03 -21.21
C ALA A 719 -5.63 8.76 -20.42
N PHE A 720 -4.86 8.96 -19.36
CA PHE A 720 -4.55 7.94 -18.34
C PHE A 720 -3.83 6.65 -18.83
N ARG A 721 -3.14 6.69 -19.98
CA ARG A 721 -2.50 5.50 -20.60
C ARG A 721 -1.10 5.20 -20.03
N ASP A 722 -0.67 3.93 -20.10
CA ASP A 722 0.72 3.50 -19.79
C ASP A 722 1.74 4.29 -20.62
N ALA A 723 1.45 4.49 -21.91
CA ALA A 723 2.27 5.27 -22.84
C ALA A 723 2.41 6.77 -22.47
N GLN A 724 1.59 7.27 -21.53
CA GLN A 724 1.63 8.61 -20.97
C GLN A 724 2.19 8.63 -19.53
N GLY A 725 2.74 7.51 -19.05
CA GLY A 725 3.32 7.37 -17.70
C GLY A 725 2.33 6.88 -16.61
N TRP A 726 1.05 6.65 -16.95
CA TRP A 726 0.01 6.29 -15.96
C TRP A 726 0.04 4.83 -15.50
N GLY A 727 1.05 4.05 -15.91
CA GLY A 727 1.36 2.76 -15.29
C GLY A 727 2.08 2.88 -13.93
N ASP A 728 2.38 4.10 -13.47
CA ASP A 728 2.96 4.38 -12.15
C ASP A 728 1.85 4.49 -11.08
N ALA A 729 2.03 3.76 -9.97
CA ALA A 729 1.09 3.70 -8.85
C ALA A 729 0.80 5.07 -8.21
N ARG A 730 1.72 6.03 -8.30
CA ARG A 730 1.55 7.42 -7.84
C ARG A 730 0.47 8.20 -8.60
N PHE A 731 -0.06 7.62 -9.69
CA PHE A 731 -1.13 8.18 -10.49
C PHE A 731 -2.37 7.28 -10.48
N TYR A 732 -2.28 6.00 -10.89
CA TYR A 732 -3.49 5.17 -11.04
C TYR A 732 -4.22 4.88 -9.71
N SER A 733 -3.52 4.82 -8.56
CA SER A 733 -4.16 4.65 -7.24
C SER A 733 -4.95 5.88 -6.76
N THR A 734 -4.76 7.02 -7.41
CA THR A 734 -5.43 8.28 -7.09
C THR A 734 -6.71 8.50 -7.88
N MET A 735 -7.04 7.59 -8.81
CA MET A 735 -8.24 7.65 -9.63
C MET A 735 -9.49 7.53 -8.76
N ARG A 736 -10.42 8.46 -8.92
CA ARG A 736 -11.73 8.50 -8.29
C ARG A 736 -12.79 8.59 -9.38
N VAL A 737 -13.79 7.74 -9.20
CA VAL A 737 -15.02 7.61 -9.98
C VAL A 737 -15.99 7.01 -8.96
N ALA A 738 -17.07 7.72 -8.64
CA ALA A 738 -18.10 7.34 -7.69
C ALA A 738 -19.39 8.06 -8.07
N GLY A 739 -20.54 7.38 -7.94
CA GLY A 739 -21.86 7.95 -8.27
C GLY A 739 -22.17 9.26 -7.51
N PRO A 740 -23.24 9.97 -7.87
CA PRO A 740 -23.66 11.18 -7.16
C PRO A 740 -23.94 10.88 -5.67
N VAL A 741 -23.85 11.93 -4.81
CA VAL A 741 -24.41 11.83 -3.45
C VAL A 741 -25.88 12.22 -3.53
N CYS A 742 -26.73 11.43 -2.88
CA CYS A 742 -28.13 11.77 -2.67
C CYS A 742 -28.26 13.14 -1.99
N VAL A 743 -29.08 14.02 -2.55
CA VAL A 743 -29.24 15.40 -2.11
C VAL A 743 -30.54 15.52 -1.35
N ALA A 744 -30.46 15.47 -0.01
CA ALA A 744 -31.57 15.39 0.96
C ALA A 744 -32.59 16.56 0.99
N ARG A 745 -32.78 17.28 -0.13
CA ARG A 745 -33.68 18.43 -0.34
C ARG A 745 -34.18 18.61 -1.77
N GLN A 746 -33.85 17.75 -2.72
CA GLN A 746 -34.23 17.98 -4.13
C GLN A 746 -34.57 16.71 -4.89
N GLU A 747 -35.73 16.14 -4.56
CA GLU A 747 -36.48 15.29 -5.48
C GLU A 747 -36.75 16.00 -6.82
N VAL A 748 -36.47 15.31 -7.91
CA VAL A 748 -36.83 15.68 -9.28
C VAL A 748 -37.68 14.55 -9.87
N CYS A 749 -38.80 14.88 -10.53
CA CYS A 749 -39.66 13.87 -11.19
C CYS A 749 -38.97 13.28 -12.45
N ASP A 750 -37.95 12.44 -12.28
CA ASP A 750 -37.29 11.70 -13.36
C ASP A 750 -37.27 10.18 -13.17
N GLY A 751 -37.73 9.68 -12.02
CA GLY A 751 -37.83 8.27 -11.70
C GLY A 751 -36.63 7.71 -10.90
N GLY A 752 -35.71 8.56 -10.45
CA GLY A 752 -34.71 8.24 -9.43
C GLY A 752 -35.21 8.46 -8.00
N ASP A 753 -34.41 8.01 -7.03
CA ASP A 753 -34.50 8.37 -5.61
C ASP A 753 -33.35 9.37 -5.34
N ASP A 754 -33.63 10.67 -5.50
CA ASP A 754 -32.61 11.73 -5.46
C ASP A 754 -32.13 12.03 -4.02
N ASP A 755 -33.00 11.83 -3.03
CA ASP A 755 -32.82 12.07 -1.60
C ASP A 755 -32.25 10.84 -0.86
N CYS A 756 -32.40 9.63 -1.44
CA CYS A 756 -32.11 8.31 -0.88
C CYS A 756 -32.86 8.01 0.42
N ASP A 757 -34.19 8.19 0.42
CA ASP A 757 -35.06 7.68 1.51
C ASP A 757 -35.71 6.32 1.22
N GLY A 758 -35.45 5.73 0.06
CA GLY A 758 -36.00 4.46 -0.39
C GLY A 758 -37.36 4.61 -1.09
N VAL A 759 -37.71 5.82 -1.49
CA VAL A 759 -38.92 6.17 -2.25
C VAL A 759 -38.51 6.99 -3.49
N ILE A 760 -39.33 6.94 -4.53
CA ILE A 760 -39.05 7.57 -5.83
C ILE A 760 -40.09 8.66 -6.10
N ASP A 761 -39.62 9.86 -6.43
CA ASP A 761 -40.37 11.07 -6.82
C ASP A 761 -41.44 11.58 -5.79
N GLU A 762 -41.42 11.17 -4.52
CA GLU A 762 -42.57 11.32 -3.60
C GLU A 762 -42.88 12.76 -3.19
N ASP A 763 -41.88 13.62 -3.01
CA ASP A 763 -42.08 15.05 -2.73
C ASP A 763 -42.03 15.94 -4.00
N ALA A 764 -41.51 15.45 -5.14
CA ALA A 764 -41.44 16.22 -6.40
C ALA A 764 -42.78 16.28 -7.15
N CYS A 765 -43.51 15.17 -7.22
CA CYS A 765 -44.64 15.04 -8.15
C CYS A 765 -45.99 15.56 -7.62
N GLU A 766 -46.07 16.02 -6.36
CA GLU A 766 -47.26 16.66 -5.77
C GLU A 766 -47.27 18.21 -5.90
N ARG A 767 -47.22 18.74 -7.14
CA ARG A 767 -48.08 19.86 -7.66
C ARG A 767 -47.57 20.44 -8.98
N ASP A 768 -48.31 20.17 -10.06
CA ASP A 768 -49.08 21.28 -10.66
C ASP A 768 -50.31 20.77 -11.43
N GLY A 769 -51.49 20.94 -10.83
CA GLY A 769 -52.79 20.82 -11.50
C GLY A 769 -53.07 22.03 -12.40
N GLY A 770 -52.12 22.36 -13.29
CA GLY A 770 -52.15 23.53 -14.16
C GLY A 770 -52.61 23.19 -15.57
N THR A 771 -53.88 23.44 -15.88
CA THR A 771 -54.38 23.33 -17.25
C THR A 771 -53.70 24.33 -18.18
N SER A 772 -52.97 23.86 -19.18
CA SER A 772 -52.62 24.65 -20.37
C SER A 772 -52.92 23.87 -21.65
N ASP A 773 -54.03 24.23 -22.29
CA ASP A 773 -54.29 23.90 -23.69
C ASP A 773 -53.27 24.63 -24.58
N ASP A 774 -52.48 23.91 -25.38
CA ASP A 774 -51.98 24.36 -26.70
C ASP A 774 -51.27 23.23 -27.49
N ALA A 775 -51.98 22.13 -27.76
CA ALA A 775 -51.52 21.08 -28.67
C ALA A 775 -51.76 21.46 -30.15
N GLY A 776 -50.86 22.27 -30.72
CA GLY A 776 -50.95 22.87 -32.06
C GLY A 776 -50.51 21.99 -33.25
N SER A 777 -51.32 20.99 -33.62
CA SER A 777 -51.53 20.46 -34.99
C SER A 777 -50.49 19.57 -35.75
N ALA A 778 -51.05 18.55 -36.43
CA ALA A 778 -50.55 17.71 -37.54
C ALA A 778 -49.43 16.66 -37.23
N SER A 779 -49.44 15.42 -37.73
CA SER A 779 -50.40 14.56 -38.49
C SER A 779 -49.76 13.15 -38.66
N ASP A 780 -50.41 12.01 -38.97
CA ASP A 780 -51.78 11.67 -39.43
C ASP A 780 -52.14 10.19 -39.10
N ALA A 781 -53.38 9.77 -39.40
CA ALA A 781 -53.84 8.41 -39.72
C ALA A 781 -53.69 7.24 -38.69
N GLY A 782 -54.82 6.81 -38.11
CA GLY A 782 -54.91 5.53 -37.36
C GLY A 782 -56.31 5.24 -36.80
N THR A 783 -57.26 4.78 -37.63
CA THR A 783 -58.68 4.60 -37.26
C THR A 783 -59.03 3.27 -36.57
N SER A 784 -59.80 3.31 -35.46
CA SER A 784 -60.98 2.45 -35.18
C SER A 784 -61.53 2.70 -33.74
N SER A 785 -62.69 3.34 -33.57
CA SER A 785 -63.95 2.74 -33.02
C SER A 785 -63.80 1.99 -31.68
N ASP A 786 -64.49 2.34 -30.59
CA ASP A 786 -65.97 2.39 -30.50
C ASP A 786 -66.51 3.23 -29.32
N ALA A 787 -67.85 3.38 -29.24
CA ALA A 787 -68.55 4.35 -28.38
C ALA A 787 -69.35 3.75 -27.20
N ALA A 788 -69.36 4.45 -26.06
CA ALA A 788 -70.50 4.65 -25.15
C ALA A 788 -70.05 5.59 -23.99
N ALA A 789 -70.54 6.81 -23.80
CA ALA A 789 -71.91 7.29 -23.57
C ALA A 789 -72.45 7.03 -22.14
N ARG A 790 -72.97 8.11 -21.51
CA ARG A 790 -73.57 8.28 -20.16
C ARG A 790 -72.57 8.63 -19.05
N GLY A 791 -72.83 9.62 -18.19
CA GLY A 791 -73.95 10.58 -18.23
C GLY A 791 -74.03 11.50 -17.01
N ASP A 792 -74.57 12.69 -17.26
CA ASP A 792 -75.24 13.64 -16.35
C ASP A 792 -74.76 13.91 -14.91
N ALA A 793 -74.66 15.23 -14.65
CA ALA A 793 -75.14 15.93 -13.46
C ALA A 793 -74.31 15.90 -12.15
N SER A 794 -74.26 16.96 -11.32
CA SER A 794 -74.61 18.40 -11.48
C SER A 794 -74.37 19.18 -10.16
N ILE A 795 -74.38 20.52 -10.23
CA ILE A 795 -74.65 21.50 -9.12
C ILE A 795 -73.49 21.90 -8.16
N ALA A 796 -72.96 23.10 -8.46
CA ALA A 796 -72.73 24.28 -7.60
C ALA A 796 -71.84 24.27 -6.32
N GLU A 797 -70.78 25.10 -6.33
CA GLU A 797 -70.69 26.45 -5.70
C GLU A 797 -71.69 26.79 -4.54
N PRO A 798 -71.32 27.58 -3.50
CA PRO A 798 -70.40 28.74 -3.63
C PRO A 798 -69.47 29.14 -2.45
N ALA A 799 -68.43 29.89 -2.81
CA ALA A 799 -67.87 31.13 -2.22
C ALA A 799 -67.75 31.45 -0.70
N SER A 800 -66.71 32.28 -0.43
CA SER A 800 -66.40 33.19 0.72
C SER A 800 -65.43 32.63 1.78
N SER A 801 -64.40 33.36 2.25
CA SER A 801 -64.06 34.81 2.30
C SER A 801 -62.52 34.99 2.27
N GLY A 802 -61.87 36.08 1.79
CA GLY A 802 -61.86 37.47 2.33
C GLY A 802 -61.12 37.54 3.68
N CYS A 803 -60.06 38.34 3.95
CA CYS A 803 -59.39 39.49 3.31
C CYS A 803 -57.92 39.60 3.84
N ALA A 804 -56.91 39.87 3.01
CA ALA A 804 -56.29 41.18 2.71
C ALA A 804 -55.14 41.70 3.63
N CYS A 805 -53.94 41.75 3.03
CA CYS A 805 -52.88 42.77 3.07
C CYS A 805 -52.47 43.53 4.37
N GLY A 806 -51.17 43.47 4.67
CA GLY A 806 -50.40 44.52 5.34
C GLY A 806 -48.96 44.55 4.80
N VAL A 807 -48.47 45.71 4.31
CA VAL A 807 -47.24 45.80 3.47
C VAL A 807 -46.19 46.72 4.10
N ALA A 808 -44.92 46.45 3.75
CA ALA A 808 -43.74 47.34 3.74
C ALA A 808 -42.83 47.40 5.00
N GLY A 809 -41.52 47.23 4.76
CA GLY A 809 -40.48 47.57 5.73
C GLY A 809 -39.09 46.95 5.50
N ARG A 810 -38.44 47.19 4.34
CA ARG A 810 -37.01 46.82 4.17
C ARG A 810 -36.12 47.65 5.12
N GLY A 811 -35.15 47.01 5.80
CA GLY A 811 -34.15 47.69 6.63
C GLY A 811 -32.93 46.81 6.91
N THR A 812 -31.73 47.29 6.57
CA THR A 812 -30.49 46.50 6.50
C THR A 812 -29.56 46.64 7.71
N ALA A 813 -28.76 45.58 7.92
CA ALA A 813 -27.35 45.60 8.36
C ALA A 813 -26.95 45.69 9.85
N ARG A 814 -26.17 44.67 10.25
CA ARG A 814 -24.88 44.68 10.99
C ARG A 814 -24.76 45.41 12.35
N GLY A 815 -24.61 44.59 13.39
CA GLY A 815 -23.31 44.43 14.08
C GLY A 815 -23.04 45.23 15.37
N GLY A 816 -22.05 44.75 16.15
CA GLY A 816 -21.34 45.56 17.15
C GLY A 816 -21.43 45.08 18.62
N TRP A 817 -20.60 44.12 19.01
CA TRP A 817 -20.33 43.80 20.42
C TRP A 817 -19.48 44.87 21.11
N ALA A 818 -19.68 45.07 22.42
CA ALA A 818 -18.77 45.88 23.24
C ALA A 818 -18.77 45.50 24.74
N ILE A 819 -17.56 45.25 25.27
CA ILE A 819 -17.12 45.39 26.68
C ILE A 819 -17.58 44.32 27.70
N ALA A 820 -16.64 43.44 28.08
CA ALA A 820 -16.63 42.73 29.38
C ALA A 820 -15.21 42.36 29.87
N LEU A 821 -14.22 43.27 29.75
CA LEU A 821 -12.82 43.01 30.13
C LEU A 821 -12.52 43.48 31.56
N LEU A 822 -13.09 42.81 32.58
CA LEU A 822 -12.87 43.18 34.00
C LEU A 822 -12.95 42.04 35.05
N VAL A 823 -12.83 40.76 34.65
CA VAL A 823 -12.91 39.61 35.59
C VAL A 823 -11.58 38.81 35.72
N LEU A 824 -10.65 38.94 34.77
CA LEU A 824 -9.52 38.00 34.64
C LEU A 824 -8.40 38.14 35.70
N VAL A 825 -8.32 39.26 36.43
CA VAL A 825 -7.19 39.55 37.35
C VAL A 825 -7.36 38.88 38.73
N ALA A 826 -8.57 38.48 39.13
CA ALA A 826 -8.84 37.88 40.44
C ALA A 826 -8.57 36.37 40.52
N TRP A 827 -8.48 35.67 39.38
CA TRP A 827 -8.34 34.20 39.34
C TRP A 827 -6.88 33.73 39.46
N ILE A 828 -5.94 34.46 38.85
CA ILE A 828 -4.52 34.10 38.75
C ILE A 828 -3.80 34.10 40.13
N ALA A 829 -4.33 34.81 41.13
CA ALA A 829 -3.77 34.85 42.47
C ALA A 829 -4.04 33.60 43.33
N ARG A 830 -4.93 32.68 42.91
CA ARG A 830 -5.44 31.58 43.78
C ARG A 830 -4.86 30.18 43.53
N GLN A 831 -3.99 30.02 42.53
CA GLN A 831 -3.42 28.72 42.12
C GLN A 831 -1.95 28.50 42.56
N ARG A 832 -1.32 29.43 43.30
CA ARG A 832 0.13 29.36 43.63
C ARG A 832 0.52 28.74 44.97
N GLU A 833 -0.42 28.18 45.74
CA GLU A 833 -0.13 27.53 47.03
C GLU A 833 -0.69 26.10 47.13
N ARG A 834 -0.05 25.13 46.45
CA ARG A 834 -0.28 23.68 46.75
C ARG A 834 0.80 22.69 46.27
N LEU A 835 2.08 23.06 46.34
CA LEU A 835 3.19 22.11 46.23
C LEU A 835 4.19 22.26 47.38
N ARG A 836 3.98 21.49 48.46
CA ARG A 836 4.99 21.22 49.51
C ARG A 836 5.24 19.72 49.60
N LEU A 837 6.45 19.31 49.23
CA LEU A 837 6.99 17.96 49.46
C LEU A 837 7.25 17.70 50.95
N PRO A 838 7.20 16.44 51.39
CA PRO A 838 8.12 15.89 52.38
C PRO A 838 9.12 14.89 51.76
N ARG A 839 10.29 14.76 52.38
CA ARG A 839 11.42 13.91 51.94
C ARG A 839 11.45 12.54 52.63
N ALA A 840 11.85 11.53 51.86
CA ALA A 840 12.75 10.40 52.20
C ALA A 840 12.43 9.44 53.38
N ILE A 841 12.73 8.13 53.19
CA ILE A 841 13.79 7.41 53.95
C ILE A 841 14.05 5.97 53.42
N SER A 842 15.33 5.63 53.35
CA SER A 842 16.04 4.33 53.41
C SER A 842 15.58 3.06 52.69
N VAL A 843 16.55 2.56 51.90
CA VAL A 843 16.92 1.16 51.61
C VAL A 843 16.76 0.19 52.80
N ALA A 844 16.35 -1.05 52.52
CA ALA A 844 16.76 -2.23 53.29
C ALA A 844 16.85 -3.49 52.38
N SER A 845 17.97 -4.20 52.45
CA SER A 845 18.20 -5.49 51.78
C SER A 845 17.86 -6.68 52.70
N ALA A 846 17.22 -7.73 52.19
CA ALA A 846 17.20 -9.03 52.86
C ALA A 846 17.12 -10.20 51.87
N SER A 847 18.04 -11.16 52.01
CA SER A 847 17.98 -12.46 51.35
C SER A 847 17.46 -13.52 52.33
N ARG A 848 16.75 -14.55 51.84
CA ARG A 848 17.08 -16.00 52.03
C ARG A 848 15.94 -16.98 51.70
N ARG A 849 16.32 -17.99 50.91
CA ARG A 849 16.10 -19.46 51.06
C ARG A 849 14.75 -20.02 51.59
N GLY A 850 14.21 -20.96 50.80
CA GLY A 850 13.38 -22.10 51.25
C GLY A 850 12.72 -22.76 50.02
N SER A 851 13.14 -23.90 49.44
CA SER A 851 13.57 -25.23 49.92
C SER A 851 12.43 -26.26 50.06
N GLN A 852 12.35 -27.13 49.04
CA GLN A 852 11.98 -28.57 49.08
C GLN A 852 10.51 -29.07 49.12
N ASN A 853 10.18 -29.81 48.05
CA ASN A 853 9.66 -31.20 48.01
C ASN A 853 8.52 -31.66 48.93
N VAL A 854 7.39 -32.07 48.34
CA VAL A 854 6.67 -33.32 48.73
C VAL A 854 6.12 -34.09 47.50
N ARG A 855 6.52 -35.36 47.42
CA ARG A 855 5.94 -36.62 46.84
C ARG A 855 4.68 -36.55 45.92
N LYS A 856 4.63 -37.25 44.77
CA LYS A 856 4.61 -38.72 44.48
C LYS A 856 3.35 -39.50 44.95
N ARG A 857 2.47 -39.90 44.01
CA ARG A 857 1.66 -41.16 43.85
C ARG A 857 0.38 -40.89 43.03
N SER A 858 -0.34 -41.84 42.38
CA SER A 858 0.02 -43.05 41.60
C SER A 858 -1.26 -43.83 41.17
N SER A 859 -1.50 -44.03 39.87
CA SER A 859 -2.36 -45.10 39.27
C SER A 859 -2.28 -44.94 37.73
N GLN A 860 -1.98 -45.93 36.86
CA GLN A 860 -2.62 -47.22 36.57
C GLN A 860 -4.12 -47.10 36.21
N ALA A 861 -4.68 -47.81 35.21
CA ALA A 861 -4.12 -48.54 34.05
C ALA A 861 -5.26 -49.04 33.12
N SER A 862 -5.07 -49.04 31.80
CA SER A 862 -5.69 -49.92 30.77
C SER A 862 -5.32 -49.36 29.36
N THR A 863 -4.88 -50.07 28.30
CA THR A 863 -5.39 -51.25 27.55
C THR A 863 -6.83 -51.04 27.04
N SER A 864 -7.20 -51.19 25.77
CA SER A 864 -6.54 -51.63 24.52
C SER A 864 -7.25 -50.91 23.33
N ALA A 865 -7.07 -51.17 22.03
CA ALA A 865 -6.39 -52.24 21.28
C ALA A 865 -5.93 -51.74 19.88
N SER A 866 -5.32 -52.62 19.09
CA SER A 866 -5.04 -52.46 17.65
C SER A 866 -6.01 -53.29 16.81
N GLY A 867 -6.48 -52.77 15.67
CA GLY A 867 -7.22 -53.51 14.64
C GLY A 867 -6.68 -53.20 13.25
N ARG A 868 -6.46 -54.22 12.40
CA ARG A 868 -5.77 -54.11 11.11
C ARG A 868 -6.52 -54.88 10.01
N ALA A 869 -6.77 -54.20 8.89
CA ALA A 869 -6.95 -54.71 7.51
C ALA A 869 -8.03 -55.76 7.15
N SER A 870 -8.85 -55.42 6.15
CA SER A 870 -9.21 -56.27 4.98
C SER A 870 -9.82 -55.35 3.89
N THR A 871 -9.08 -54.99 2.84
CA THR A 871 -9.09 -55.60 1.48
C THR A 871 -10.43 -55.58 0.74
N ALA A 872 -10.55 -54.63 -0.19
CA ALA A 872 -11.01 -54.82 -1.57
C ALA A 872 -10.22 -53.83 -2.45
#